data_AF-A0A5E4FM25-F1
#
_entry.id   AF-A0A5E4FM25-F1
#
_cell.length_a   1.000
_cell.length_b   1.000
_cell.length_c   1.000
_cell.angle_alpha   90.00
_cell.angle_beta   90.00
_cell.angle_gamma   90.00
#
_symmetry.space_group_name_H-M   'P 1'
#
loop_
_entity.id
_entity.type
_entity.pdbx_description
1 polymer ?
#
loop_
_entity_poly.entity_id
_entity_poly.type
_entity_poly.pdbx_seq_one_letter_code
_entity_poly.pdbx_strand_id
1 'polypeptide(L)'
;MFYFFLIGVQTDPSIVKKTDRKTFAIGFVTVAIPCLLTQGWSALLKTHVNLETNLANSLPAVALAESMLTFPTIAFFLHELKIINSDFGRVAMSSSIVSGLCSFCVMTISIVAKKSSGNDTYNVLSVVATGAVVALVIVLVIWPVLKWMMRRSSPVGQPMKESHVVHLLLGVMVTGLFSHATGLHTYYGPFILGLTIPAGPPVGSALVEKLDLIISWVFMPIFYAKNGLVMDLCALRLKNYTILQSTALVGAFGKFMGAFLTSLLCTKMPITDAISLGLVLNAQGFLELGLFKMLKSNMAIDNEAFVVMCTSMILITGGITPIIKRLYDPSKRYMVYKRRTVMHARPNSQLPVLVGIHDQEDVEPTINLLQALYPTERSPLAIYLLHLIELIGRANPLLIPHKLTRRPSSKASPSEPVVNAFRKYEQRNESLVTVHPFTAISPCATMHDDVCTIALDKKTSLIIVPFYKRFHARKQRMINKNVLEKAPCSVAILVHHGGLFDSSFNGRSGAMTLTCQNESCYNVAILFLGGADDREALAFGARMAAHPNINLTLVRLLVDGSITNTSEDVEENRLDCEVLSEFREGMADNYRVMYIEELVMDGSGTMAVIRSMENNYELVIAGRNQDKRSLVLSGFMDENEQSELGAIGEVLATADFMGKSRILVVQQHTKVVNDDNENHREKFREQSMTIDDVEDLQIQRR
;
A
#
# COMPACT_ATOMS: atom_id res chain seq x y z
N MET A 1 22.94 19.26 -4.30
CA MET A 1 23.79 18.05 -4.40
C MET A 1 23.17 16.89 -3.64
N PHE A 2 23.03 16.96 -2.31
CA PHE A 2 22.53 15.84 -1.49
C PHE A 2 21.15 15.30 -1.89
N TYR A 3 20.20 16.18 -2.22
CA TYR A 3 18.88 15.75 -2.71
C TYR A 3 18.95 14.99 -4.04
N PHE A 4 19.75 15.48 -5.01
CA PHE A 4 19.97 14.79 -6.28
C PHE A 4 20.67 13.44 -6.11
N PHE A 5 21.57 13.33 -5.13
CA PHE A 5 22.17 12.06 -4.74
C PHE A 5 21.12 11.11 -4.16
N LEU A 6 20.29 11.58 -3.21
CA LEU A 6 19.22 10.79 -2.60
C LEU A 6 18.24 10.27 -3.66
N ILE A 7 17.86 11.11 -4.61
CA ILE A 7 17.06 10.73 -5.78
C ILE A 7 17.73 9.61 -6.57
N GLY A 8 19.03 9.75 -6.86
CA GLY A 8 19.79 8.73 -7.58
C GLY A 8 19.74 7.39 -6.85
N VAL A 9 19.89 7.38 -5.52
CA VAL A 9 19.81 6.17 -4.68
C VAL A 9 18.41 5.54 -4.72
N GLN A 10 17.37 6.35 -4.72
CA GLN A 10 15.97 5.87 -4.73
C GLN A 10 15.54 5.36 -6.12
N THR A 11 16.22 5.78 -7.18
CA THR A 11 15.91 5.43 -8.57
C THR A 11 16.54 4.10 -8.95
N ASP A 12 15.73 3.08 -9.22
CA ASP A 12 16.21 1.79 -9.72
C ASP A 12 16.24 1.79 -11.26
N PRO A 13 17.43 1.83 -11.91
CA PRO A 13 17.53 1.85 -13.37
C PRO A 13 17.05 0.55 -14.03
N SER A 14 16.92 -0.55 -13.29
CA SER A 14 16.42 -1.82 -13.81
C SER A 14 14.93 -1.76 -14.18
N ILE A 15 14.19 -0.78 -13.65
CA ILE A 15 12.76 -0.57 -13.94
C ILE A 15 12.56 -0.21 -15.41
N VAL A 16 13.45 0.61 -16.00
CA VAL A 16 13.37 1.02 -17.42
C VAL A 16 13.36 -0.19 -18.36
N LYS A 17 14.12 -1.25 -18.03
CA LYS A 17 14.16 -2.48 -18.83
C LYS A 17 12.90 -3.34 -18.72
N LYS A 18 12.13 -3.16 -17.64
CA LYS A 18 10.89 -3.90 -17.36
C LYS A 18 9.63 -3.13 -17.77
N THR A 19 9.76 -1.88 -18.22
CA THR A 19 8.64 -1.04 -18.60
C THR A 19 7.96 -1.55 -19.87
N ASP A 20 6.64 -1.69 -19.82
CA ASP A 20 5.84 -2.11 -20.97
C ASP A 20 5.88 -1.08 -22.11
N ARG A 21 5.75 -1.55 -23.36
CA ARG A 21 5.73 -0.68 -24.56
C ARG A 21 4.67 0.42 -24.48
N LYS A 22 3.53 0.14 -23.85
CA LYS A 22 2.41 1.10 -23.68
C LYS A 22 2.80 2.25 -22.76
N THR A 23 3.40 1.93 -21.61
CA THR A 23 3.90 2.93 -20.65
C THR A 23 5.03 3.76 -21.25
N PHE A 24 5.91 3.14 -22.04
CA PHE A 24 6.94 3.86 -22.77
C PHE A 24 6.34 4.90 -23.73
N ALA A 25 5.29 4.55 -24.47
CA ALA A 25 4.59 5.48 -25.35
C ALA A 25 4.00 6.66 -24.57
N ILE A 26 3.36 6.41 -23.41
CA ILE A 26 2.83 7.48 -22.54
C ILE A 26 3.97 8.43 -22.12
N GLY A 27 5.10 7.90 -21.65
CA GLY A 27 6.23 8.71 -21.21
C GLY A 27 6.85 9.56 -22.33
N PHE A 28 6.93 9.03 -23.55
CA PHE A 28 7.43 9.76 -24.71
C PHE A 28 6.46 10.86 -25.17
N VAL A 29 5.18 10.53 -25.33
CA VAL A 29 4.14 11.45 -25.84
C VAL A 29 3.92 12.63 -24.89
N THR A 30 4.00 12.39 -23.58
CA THR A 30 3.87 13.43 -22.53
C THR A 30 5.00 14.45 -22.50
N VAL A 31 6.10 14.22 -23.22
CA VAL A 31 7.16 15.22 -23.43
C VAL A 31 7.09 15.77 -24.86
N ALA A 32 6.86 14.91 -25.85
CA ALA A 32 6.85 15.29 -27.26
C ALA A 32 5.72 16.27 -27.60
N ILE A 33 4.47 15.98 -27.20
CA ILE A 33 3.31 16.84 -27.48
C ILE A 33 3.46 18.24 -26.86
N PRO A 34 3.70 18.39 -25.54
CA PRO A 34 3.85 19.73 -24.97
C PRO A 34 5.05 20.46 -25.54
N CYS A 35 6.15 19.77 -25.87
CA CYS A 35 7.30 20.40 -26.52
C CYS A 35 6.92 21.00 -27.89
N LEU A 36 6.19 20.25 -28.73
CA LEU A 36 5.74 20.75 -30.03
C LEU A 36 4.74 21.90 -29.88
N LEU A 37 3.77 21.76 -28.98
CA LEU A 37 2.73 22.78 -28.76
C LEU A 37 3.30 24.07 -28.20
N THR A 38 4.17 24.01 -27.19
CA THR A 38 4.76 25.20 -26.55
C THR A 38 5.77 25.90 -27.44
N GLN A 39 6.57 25.16 -28.23
CA GLN A 39 7.48 25.78 -29.21
C GLN A 39 6.70 26.42 -30.36
N GLY A 40 5.64 25.76 -30.85
CA GLY A 40 4.73 26.35 -31.83
C GLY A 40 4.06 27.62 -31.30
N TRP A 41 3.55 27.59 -30.06
CA TRP A 41 2.96 28.74 -29.39
C TRP A 41 3.97 29.88 -29.20
N SER A 42 5.19 29.56 -28.79
CA SER A 42 6.27 30.54 -28.67
C SER A 42 6.61 31.19 -30.01
N ALA A 43 6.61 30.43 -31.11
CA ALA A 43 6.85 30.98 -32.45
C ALA A 43 5.71 31.90 -32.89
N LEU A 44 4.45 31.51 -32.67
CA LEU A 44 3.28 32.34 -32.98
C LEU A 44 3.25 33.64 -32.17
N LEU A 45 3.59 33.59 -30.88
CA LEU A 45 3.67 34.79 -30.06
C LEU A 45 4.76 35.75 -30.57
N LYS A 46 5.90 35.23 -31.03
CA LYS A 46 6.97 36.03 -31.63
C LYS A 46 6.56 36.72 -32.92
N THR A 47 5.71 36.11 -33.73
CA THR A 47 5.27 36.68 -35.01
C THR A 47 4.11 37.66 -34.86
N HIS A 48 3.19 37.42 -33.93
CA HIS A 48 1.94 38.20 -33.80
C HIS A 48 1.95 39.28 -32.72
N VAL A 49 2.88 39.23 -31.76
CA VAL A 49 2.93 40.17 -30.63
C VAL A 49 4.27 40.92 -30.62
N ASN A 50 4.22 42.24 -30.53
CA ASN A 50 5.41 43.06 -30.27
C ASN A 50 5.91 42.78 -28.84
N LEU A 51 6.90 41.90 -28.76
CA LEU A 51 7.58 41.46 -27.55
C LEU A 51 8.86 42.26 -27.34
N GLU A 52 9.21 42.52 -26.08
CA GLU A 52 10.54 43.02 -25.74
C GLU A 52 11.59 41.96 -26.10
N THR A 53 12.78 42.40 -26.54
CA THR A 53 13.84 41.52 -27.06
C THR A 53 14.29 40.47 -26.05
N ASN A 54 14.37 40.82 -24.77
CA ASN A 54 14.72 39.89 -23.70
C ASN A 54 13.65 38.80 -23.53
N LEU A 55 12.37 39.21 -23.52
CA LEU A 55 11.23 38.29 -23.42
C LEU A 55 11.13 37.35 -24.64
N ALA A 56 11.39 37.87 -25.83
CA ALA A 56 11.40 37.07 -27.06
C ALA A 56 12.53 36.01 -27.03
N ASN A 57 13.68 36.32 -26.44
CA ASN A 57 14.79 35.38 -26.32
C ASN A 57 14.56 34.32 -25.24
N SER A 58 13.84 34.66 -24.17
CA SER A 58 13.51 33.73 -23.08
C SER A 58 12.37 32.76 -23.44
N LEU A 59 11.43 33.16 -24.30
CA LEU A 59 10.21 32.40 -24.60
C LEU A 59 10.43 30.93 -25.06
N PRO A 60 11.39 30.61 -25.96
CA PRO A 60 11.66 29.22 -26.34
C PRO A 60 12.26 28.39 -25.20
N ALA A 61 13.03 29.03 -24.31
CA ALA A 61 13.60 28.36 -23.14
C ALA A 61 12.52 28.06 -22.09
N VAL A 62 11.56 28.98 -21.91
CA VAL A 62 10.37 28.78 -21.07
C VAL A 62 9.51 27.63 -21.62
N ALA A 63 9.22 27.65 -22.93
CA ALA A 63 8.47 26.58 -23.61
C ALA A 63 9.11 25.19 -23.39
N LEU A 64 10.42 25.10 -23.55
CA LEU A 64 11.16 23.86 -23.33
C LEU A 64 11.09 23.40 -21.87
N ALA A 65 11.32 24.32 -20.93
CA ALA A 65 11.34 24.03 -19.50
C ALA A 65 9.98 23.55 -18.99
N GLU A 66 8.88 24.18 -19.44
CA GLU A 66 7.51 23.79 -19.07
C GLU A 66 7.09 22.45 -19.65
N SER A 67 7.76 21.96 -20.70
CA SER A 67 7.51 20.65 -21.29
C SER A 67 8.23 19.51 -20.56
N MET A 68 9.19 19.82 -19.68
CA MET A 68 9.99 18.80 -19.00
C MET A 68 9.24 18.18 -17.83
N LEU A 69 9.58 16.93 -17.54
CA LEU A 69 9.03 16.20 -16.40
C LEU A 69 10.13 15.46 -15.67
N THR A 70 10.10 15.49 -14.35
CA THR A 70 11.02 14.72 -13.53
C THR A 70 10.30 13.65 -12.71
N PHE A 71 10.74 12.40 -12.87
CA PHE A 71 10.23 11.24 -12.12
C PHE A 71 10.13 11.45 -10.61
N PRO A 72 11.16 11.99 -9.92
CA PRO A 72 11.14 12.06 -8.45
C PRO A 72 10.06 13.00 -7.91
N THR A 73 9.75 14.09 -8.63
CA THR A 73 8.65 14.99 -8.29
C THR A 73 7.31 14.24 -8.33
N ILE A 74 7.08 13.45 -9.39
CA ILE A 74 5.87 12.64 -9.53
C ILE A 74 5.77 11.57 -8.45
N ALA A 75 6.89 10.91 -8.14
CA ALA A 75 6.97 9.90 -7.09
C ALA A 75 6.62 10.47 -5.71
N PHE A 76 7.21 11.62 -5.37
CA PHE A 76 6.92 12.32 -4.14
C PHE A 76 5.44 12.74 -4.07
N PHE A 77 4.92 13.31 -5.15
CA PHE A 77 3.52 13.75 -5.24
C PHE A 77 2.52 12.60 -5.04
N LEU A 78 2.75 11.45 -5.68
CA LEU A 78 1.91 10.25 -5.53
C LEU A 78 2.03 9.62 -4.14
N HIS A 79 3.22 9.68 -3.54
CA HIS A 79 3.47 9.22 -2.17
C HIS A 79 2.71 10.08 -1.15
N GLU A 80 2.77 11.41 -1.29
CA GLU A 80 2.06 12.36 -0.42
C GLU A 80 0.53 12.19 -0.52
N LEU A 81 0.02 11.93 -1.73
CA LEU A 81 -1.39 11.64 -1.96
C LEU A 81 -1.80 10.20 -1.56
N LYS A 82 -0.86 9.34 -1.13
CA LYS A 82 -1.08 7.93 -0.77
C LYS A 82 -1.73 7.09 -1.88
N ILE A 83 -1.48 7.44 -3.14
CA ILE A 83 -2.06 6.75 -4.33
C ILE A 83 -0.99 6.06 -5.19
N ILE A 84 0.24 5.95 -4.68
CA ILE A 84 1.36 5.33 -5.41
C ILE A 84 1.13 3.85 -5.77
N ASN A 85 0.30 3.16 -4.98
CA ASN A 85 -0.07 1.74 -5.18
C ASN A 85 -1.28 1.56 -6.12
N SER A 86 -1.90 2.62 -6.62
CA SER A 86 -2.99 2.50 -7.59
C SER A 86 -2.46 2.02 -8.95
N ASP A 87 -3.32 1.44 -9.79
CA ASP A 87 -2.89 0.91 -11.09
C ASP A 87 -2.39 2.02 -12.01
N PHE A 88 -3.06 3.16 -12.04
CA PHE A 88 -2.58 4.34 -12.74
C PHE A 88 -1.35 4.97 -12.07
N GLY A 89 -1.23 4.88 -10.74
CA GLY A 89 -0.06 5.35 -9.99
C GLY A 89 1.21 4.60 -10.38
N ARG A 90 1.15 3.27 -10.49
CA ARG A 90 2.26 2.45 -11.00
C ARG A 90 2.62 2.80 -12.45
N VAL A 91 1.62 3.13 -13.28
CA VAL A 91 1.85 3.59 -14.67
C VAL A 91 2.45 5.00 -14.72
N ALA A 92 2.00 5.93 -13.87
CA ALA A 92 2.57 7.28 -13.75
C ALA A 92 4.04 7.25 -13.31
N MET A 93 4.37 6.37 -12.37
CA MET A 93 5.73 6.16 -11.88
C MET A 93 6.66 5.65 -12.99
N SER A 94 6.22 4.64 -13.73
CA SER A 94 7.03 4.04 -14.79
C SER A 94 7.11 4.93 -16.04
N SER A 95 6.05 5.66 -16.39
CA SER A 95 6.05 6.62 -17.51
C SER A 95 6.91 7.84 -17.24
N SER A 96 6.88 8.39 -16.02
CA SER A 96 7.67 9.57 -15.66
C SER A 96 9.18 9.33 -15.65
N ILE A 97 9.66 8.09 -15.44
CA ILE A 97 11.07 7.72 -15.65
C ILE A 97 11.44 7.90 -17.14
N VAL A 98 10.58 7.42 -18.04
CA VAL A 98 10.78 7.57 -19.50
C VAL A 98 10.71 9.05 -19.89
N SER A 99 9.72 9.79 -19.39
CA SER A 99 9.60 11.23 -19.61
C SER A 99 10.84 11.98 -19.11
N GLY A 100 11.42 11.58 -17.98
CA GLY A 100 12.66 12.14 -17.45
C GLY A 100 13.86 11.92 -18.37
N LEU A 101 14.00 10.72 -18.92
CA LEU A 101 15.04 10.41 -19.92
C LEU A 101 14.85 11.22 -21.21
N CYS A 102 13.62 11.30 -21.73
CA CYS A 102 13.29 12.13 -22.89
C CYS A 102 13.58 13.61 -22.63
N SER A 103 13.18 14.11 -21.45
CA SER A 103 13.47 15.48 -21.02
C SER A 103 14.97 15.74 -21.02
N PHE A 104 15.77 14.86 -20.41
CA PHE A 104 17.23 15.00 -20.39
C PHE A 104 17.85 15.08 -21.79
N CYS A 105 17.38 14.24 -22.73
CA CYS A 105 17.81 14.30 -24.13
C CYS A 105 17.44 15.65 -24.77
N VAL A 106 16.20 16.11 -24.60
CA VAL A 106 15.73 17.40 -25.14
C VAL A 106 16.54 18.58 -24.58
N MET A 107 16.85 18.60 -23.29
CA MET A 107 17.69 19.64 -22.66
C MET A 107 19.09 19.65 -23.25
N THR A 108 19.70 18.47 -23.40
CA THR A 108 21.06 18.32 -23.94
C THR A 108 21.12 18.84 -25.38
N ILE A 109 20.16 18.44 -26.22
CA ILE A 109 20.03 18.91 -27.61
C ILE A 109 19.84 20.43 -27.64
N SER A 110 19.07 21.00 -26.73
CA SER A 110 18.80 22.45 -26.69
C SER A 110 20.02 23.29 -26.30
N ILE A 111 20.78 22.83 -25.31
CA ILE A 111 22.05 23.48 -24.91
C ILE A 111 23.04 23.43 -26.07
N VAL A 112 23.11 22.29 -26.74
CA VAL A 112 23.93 22.07 -27.94
C VAL A 112 23.52 23.01 -29.08
N ALA A 113 22.23 23.08 -29.41
CA ALA A 113 21.73 23.92 -30.49
C ALA A 113 22.04 25.40 -30.27
N LYS A 114 21.95 25.90 -29.02
CA LYS A 114 22.33 27.28 -28.67
C LYS A 114 23.82 27.57 -28.83
N LYS A 115 24.68 26.56 -28.60
CA LYS A 115 26.14 26.70 -28.72
C LYS A 115 26.64 26.50 -30.17
N SER A 116 25.83 25.85 -31.01
CA SER A 116 26.12 25.53 -32.43
C SER A 116 25.87 26.68 -33.41
N SER A 117 25.73 27.93 -32.96
CA SER A 117 25.71 29.09 -33.86
C SER A 117 27.06 29.32 -34.59
N GLY A 118 28.09 28.52 -34.30
CA GLY A 118 29.26 28.26 -35.14
C GLY A 118 29.37 26.76 -35.49
N ASN A 119 30.04 26.43 -36.59
CA ASN A 119 30.10 25.13 -37.30
C ASN A 119 30.80 23.97 -36.52
N ASP A 120 30.60 23.87 -35.21
CA ASP A 120 31.40 23.01 -34.33
C ASP A 120 30.60 21.82 -33.80
N THR A 121 30.29 20.86 -34.68
CA THR A 121 29.77 19.53 -34.29
C THR A 121 30.68 18.83 -33.27
N TYR A 122 31.97 19.20 -33.22
CA TYR A 122 32.95 18.70 -32.24
C TYR A 122 32.61 19.10 -30.78
N ASN A 123 31.95 20.25 -30.57
CA ASN A 123 31.61 20.72 -29.22
C ASN A 123 30.52 19.87 -28.57
N VAL A 124 29.62 19.30 -29.38
CA VAL A 124 28.52 18.42 -28.94
C VAL A 124 29.06 17.08 -28.46
N LEU A 125 29.87 16.45 -29.31
CA LEU A 125 30.50 15.18 -29.01
C LEU A 125 31.42 15.31 -27.79
N SER A 126 32.13 16.44 -27.66
CA SER A 126 32.98 16.74 -26.51
C SER A 126 32.21 16.83 -25.19
N VAL A 127 31.07 17.54 -25.13
CA VAL A 127 30.26 17.63 -23.90
C VAL A 127 29.66 16.28 -23.51
N VAL A 128 29.11 15.53 -24.47
CA VAL A 128 28.55 14.19 -24.22
C VAL A 128 29.65 13.20 -23.81
N ALA A 129 30.81 13.23 -24.48
CA ALA A 129 31.96 12.42 -24.12
C ALA A 129 32.49 12.76 -22.72
N THR A 130 32.57 14.06 -22.37
CA THR A 130 32.98 14.50 -21.03
C THR A 130 32.00 13.99 -19.96
N GLY A 131 30.69 14.08 -20.22
CA GLY A 131 29.65 13.48 -19.35
C GLY A 131 29.81 11.96 -19.18
N ALA A 132 30.02 11.23 -20.28
CA ALA A 132 30.22 9.79 -20.27
C ALA A 132 31.50 9.39 -19.50
N VAL A 133 32.60 10.12 -19.70
CA VAL A 133 33.86 9.91 -18.98
C VAL A 133 33.67 10.16 -17.48
N VAL A 134 32.99 11.25 -17.10
CA VAL A 134 32.70 11.54 -15.69
C VAL A 134 31.86 10.43 -15.06
N ALA A 135 30.82 9.96 -15.76
CA ALA A 135 30.02 8.84 -15.28
C ALA A 135 30.85 7.56 -15.14
N LEU A 136 31.71 7.25 -16.12
CA LEU A 136 32.61 6.10 -16.09
C LEU A 136 33.58 6.16 -14.90
N VAL A 137 34.19 7.31 -14.64
CA VAL A 137 35.11 7.51 -13.49
C VAL A 137 34.37 7.31 -12.17
N ILE A 138 33.16 7.83 -12.03
CA ILE A 138 32.35 7.65 -10.82
C ILE A 138 32.04 6.16 -10.60
N VAL A 139 31.65 5.45 -11.65
CA VAL A 139 31.26 4.03 -11.59
C VAL A 139 32.46 3.10 -11.38
N LEU A 140 33.60 3.37 -12.03
CA LEU A 140 34.77 2.48 -12.02
C LEU A 140 35.79 2.79 -10.93
N VAL A 141 35.84 4.02 -10.42
CA VAL A 141 36.85 4.43 -9.43
C VAL A 141 36.21 4.77 -8.09
N ILE A 142 35.31 5.76 -8.08
CA ILE A 142 34.77 6.33 -6.84
C ILE A 142 33.88 5.30 -6.13
N TRP A 143 33.01 4.62 -6.87
CA TRP A 143 32.12 3.60 -6.29
C TRP A 143 32.86 2.38 -5.71
N PRO A 144 33.84 1.77 -6.40
CA PRO A 144 34.63 0.68 -5.82
C PRO A 144 35.39 1.07 -4.56
N VAL A 145 35.94 2.30 -4.51
CA VAL A 145 36.62 2.82 -3.31
C VAL A 145 35.65 2.96 -2.14
N LEU A 146 34.48 3.57 -2.36
CA LEU A 146 33.42 3.65 -1.35
C LEU A 146 32.98 2.25 -0.89
N LYS A 147 32.76 1.33 -1.82
CA LYS A 147 32.34 -0.05 -1.53
C LYS A 147 33.40 -0.84 -0.77
N TRP A 148 34.68 -0.62 -1.05
CA TRP A 148 35.79 -1.23 -0.32
C TRP A 148 35.86 -0.71 1.11
N MET A 149 35.75 0.61 1.29
CA MET A 149 35.81 1.27 2.58
C MET A 149 34.61 0.91 3.48
N MET A 150 33.42 0.76 2.88
CA MET A 150 32.21 0.28 3.56
C MET A 150 32.34 -1.20 4.00
N ARG A 151 32.91 -2.07 3.15
CA ARG A 151 33.08 -3.50 3.48
C ARG A 151 34.11 -3.75 4.58
N ARG A 152 35.12 -2.89 4.73
CA ARG A 152 36.16 -3.04 5.77
C ARG A 152 35.68 -2.66 7.17
N SER A 153 34.57 -1.92 7.27
CA SER A 153 34.15 -1.24 8.50
C SER A 153 32.87 -1.81 9.14
N SER A 154 32.15 -2.72 8.46
CA SER A 154 30.92 -3.36 8.96
C SER A 154 30.83 -4.84 8.58
N PRO A 155 30.69 -5.78 9.54
CA PRO A 155 30.16 -7.11 9.28
C PRO A 155 28.70 -7.03 8.81
N VAL A 156 28.28 -7.97 7.97
CA VAL A 156 26.90 -8.06 7.46
C VAL A 156 25.92 -8.17 8.63
N GLY A 157 25.01 -7.20 8.77
CA GLY A 157 23.87 -7.27 9.70
C GLY A 157 23.77 -6.21 10.81
N GLN A 158 24.72 -5.28 10.96
CA GLN A 158 24.63 -4.19 11.95
C GLN A 158 24.18 -2.85 11.33
N PRO A 159 23.49 -1.98 12.10
CA PRO A 159 23.12 -0.64 11.65
C PRO A 159 24.37 0.17 11.23
N MET A 160 24.24 0.98 10.17
CA MET A 160 25.37 1.72 9.61
C MET A 160 26.01 2.63 10.66
N LYS A 161 27.31 2.41 10.98
CA LYS A 161 28.07 3.31 11.86
C LYS A 161 28.12 4.72 11.24
N GLU A 162 28.03 5.75 12.07
CA GLU A 162 28.01 7.18 11.67
C GLU A 162 29.18 7.56 10.74
N SER A 163 30.34 6.92 10.90
CA SER A 163 31.49 7.09 10.02
C SER A 163 31.17 6.82 8.54
N HIS A 164 30.30 5.87 8.21
CA HIS A 164 29.95 5.54 6.82
C HIS A 164 29.16 6.68 6.16
N VAL A 165 28.28 7.32 6.92
CA VAL A 165 27.49 8.47 6.44
C VAL A 165 28.43 9.63 6.12
N VAL A 166 29.42 9.90 6.97
CA VAL A 166 30.43 10.95 6.74
C VAL A 166 31.23 10.72 5.46
N HIS A 167 31.75 9.51 5.27
CA HIS A 167 32.51 9.18 4.05
C HIS A 167 31.68 9.30 2.78
N LEU A 168 30.39 8.97 2.86
CA LEU A 168 29.48 9.07 1.74
C LEU A 168 29.12 10.52 1.43
N LEU A 169 28.85 11.35 2.45
CA LEU A 169 28.66 12.79 2.30
C LEU A 169 29.89 13.44 1.64
N LEU A 170 31.10 13.00 2.03
CA LEU A 170 32.34 13.42 1.39
C LEU A 170 32.40 12.98 -0.07
N GLY A 171 32.01 11.74 -0.39
CA GLY A 171 31.90 11.23 -1.75
C GLY A 171 30.94 12.06 -2.62
N VAL A 172 29.80 12.50 -2.07
CA VAL A 172 28.86 13.40 -2.74
C VAL A 172 29.51 14.75 -3.06
N MET A 173 30.28 15.31 -2.12
CA MET A 173 31.00 16.56 -2.34
C MET A 173 32.08 16.43 -3.41
N VAL A 174 32.88 15.36 -3.38
CA VAL A 174 33.95 15.09 -4.36
C VAL A 174 33.38 14.89 -5.77
N THR A 175 32.31 14.11 -5.92
CA THR A 175 31.66 13.90 -7.22
C THR A 175 31.01 15.16 -7.78
N GLY A 176 30.48 16.03 -6.91
CA GLY A 176 29.97 17.34 -7.27
C GLY A 176 31.07 18.28 -7.77
N LEU A 177 32.21 18.33 -7.05
CA LEU A 177 33.38 19.12 -7.44
C LEU A 177 33.95 18.64 -8.76
N PHE A 178 34.10 17.32 -8.94
CA PHE A 178 34.61 16.74 -10.17
C PHE A 178 33.73 17.07 -11.38
N SER A 179 32.40 17.00 -11.21
CA SER A 179 31.46 17.39 -12.27
C SER A 179 31.59 18.86 -12.66
N HIS A 180 31.73 19.74 -11.67
CA HIS A 180 31.90 21.16 -11.91
C HIS A 180 33.23 21.48 -12.60
N ALA A 181 34.32 20.83 -12.20
CA ALA A 181 35.64 20.98 -12.81
C ALA A 181 35.65 20.59 -14.29
N THR A 182 34.83 19.61 -14.69
CA THR A 182 34.67 19.19 -16.09
C THR A 182 33.68 20.05 -16.89
N GLY A 183 33.15 21.14 -16.31
CA GLY A 183 32.19 22.02 -16.97
C GLY A 183 30.76 21.48 -17.03
N LEU A 184 30.45 20.43 -16.28
CA LEU A 184 29.07 19.93 -16.10
C LEU A 184 28.41 20.62 -14.91
N HIS A 185 27.09 20.52 -14.84
CA HIS A 185 26.38 21.01 -13.66
C HIS A 185 26.75 20.22 -12.41
N THR A 186 26.93 20.95 -11.33
CA THR A 186 27.40 20.47 -10.01
C THR A 186 26.57 19.33 -9.40
N TYR A 187 25.30 19.16 -9.80
CA TYR A 187 24.44 18.08 -9.32
C TYR A 187 24.54 16.77 -10.13
N TYR A 188 25.18 16.79 -11.30
CA TYR A 188 25.28 15.62 -12.19
C TYR A 188 26.04 14.45 -11.55
N GLY A 189 27.24 14.69 -11.01
CA GLY A 189 28.05 13.65 -10.36
C GLY A 189 27.38 13.00 -9.14
N PRO A 190 26.84 13.79 -8.19
CA PRO A 190 26.05 13.26 -7.08
C PRO A 190 24.89 12.37 -7.54
N PHE A 191 24.18 12.75 -8.60
CA PHE A 191 23.09 11.93 -9.13
C PHE A 191 23.59 10.58 -9.69
N ILE A 192 24.66 10.58 -10.49
CA ILE A 192 25.26 9.34 -11.01
C ILE A 192 25.80 8.47 -9.88
N LEU A 193 26.46 9.06 -8.88
CA LEU A 193 26.91 8.33 -7.71
C LEU A 193 25.74 7.64 -7.00
N GLY A 194 24.61 8.33 -6.85
CA GLY A 194 23.38 7.76 -6.28
C GLY A 194 22.88 6.54 -7.06
N LEU A 195 22.84 6.61 -8.40
CA LEU A 195 22.40 5.51 -9.26
C LEU A 195 23.28 4.25 -9.16
N THR A 196 24.55 4.39 -8.74
CA THR A 196 25.42 3.23 -8.52
C THR A 196 25.10 2.47 -7.23
N ILE A 197 24.42 3.12 -6.28
CA ILE A 197 24.01 2.52 -5.02
C ILE A 197 22.74 1.71 -5.26
N PRO A 198 22.69 0.42 -4.90
CA PRO A 198 21.48 -0.36 -5.06
C PRO A 198 20.36 0.22 -4.19
N ALA A 199 19.23 0.53 -4.82
CA ALA A 199 18.02 0.97 -4.13
C ALA A 199 17.51 -0.18 -3.24
N GLY A 200 17.65 -0.07 -1.93
CA GLY A 200 17.17 -1.05 -0.94
C GLY A 200 18.20 -1.49 0.11
N PRO A 201 17.83 -2.48 0.95
CA PRO A 201 18.63 -2.88 2.09
C PRO A 201 19.93 -3.59 1.67
N PRO A 202 21.03 -3.48 2.45
CA PRO A 202 21.13 -2.75 3.72
C PRO A 202 21.57 -1.28 3.59
N VAL A 203 22.26 -0.91 2.50
CA VAL A 203 22.95 0.40 2.39
C VAL A 203 22.02 1.52 1.92
N GLY A 204 21.24 1.30 0.85
CA GLY A 204 20.37 2.34 0.29
C GLY A 204 19.25 2.75 1.25
N SER A 205 18.68 1.78 1.96
CA SER A 205 17.63 1.98 2.98
C SER A 205 18.09 2.85 4.14
N ALA A 206 19.18 2.48 4.80
CA ALA A 206 19.70 3.20 5.95
C ALA A 206 20.18 4.62 5.56
N LEU A 207 20.72 4.75 4.35
CA LEU A 207 21.13 6.03 3.81
C LEU A 207 19.94 6.97 3.58
N VAL A 208 18.88 6.45 2.95
CA VAL A 208 17.68 7.23 2.68
C VAL A 208 17.05 7.66 3.99
N GLU A 209 16.92 6.77 4.97
CA GLU A 209 16.34 7.11 6.28
C GLU A 209 17.10 8.25 6.98
N LYS A 210 18.45 8.22 6.98
CA LYS A 210 19.26 9.25 7.64
C LYS A 210 19.29 10.58 6.87
N LEU A 211 19.42 10.53 5.55
CA LEU A 211 19.53 11.74 4.74
C LEU A 211 18.18 12.40 4.48
N ASP A 212 17.11 11.62 4.32
CA ASP A 212 15.77 12.14 4.06
C ASP A 212 15.30 13.04 5.20
N LEU A 213 15.56 12.66 6.46
CA LEU A 213 15.26 13.50 7.62
C LEU A 213 15.97 14.86 7.54
N ILE A 214 17.28 14.88 7.27
CA ILE A 214 18.06 16.13 7.20
C ILE A 214 17.62 16.97 6.00
N ILE A 215 17.43 16.33 4.84
CA ILE A 215 17.07 17.05 3.62
C ILE A 215 15.67 17.63 3.73
N SER A 216 14.69 16.86 4.19
CA SER A 216 13.29 17.27 4.28
C SER A 216 13.04 18.28 5.40
N TRP A 217 13.67 18.16 6.57
CA TRP A 217 13.45 19.09 7.68
C TRP A 217 14.33 20.33 7.67
N VAL A 218 15.52 20.29 7.06
CA VAL A 218 16.48 21.42 7.08
C VAL A 218 16.68 22.02 5.70
N PHE A 219 17.10 21.23 4.71
CA PHE A 219 17.50 21.80 3.41
C PHE A 219 16.33 22.24 2.54
N MET A 220 15.22 21.49 2.53
CA MET A 220 14.03 21.83 1.72
C MET A 220 13.40 23.15 2.18
N PRO A 221 13.11 23.39 3.48
CA PRO A 221 12.57 24.66 3.94
C PRO A 221 13.48 25.86 3.62
N ILE A 222 14.79 25.72 3.86
CA ILE A 222 15.77 26.78 3.55
C ILE A 222 15.80 27.06 2.03
N PHE A 223 15.74 26.03 1.20
CA PHE A 223 15.69 26.19 -0.25
C PHE A 223 14.44 26.93 -0.70
N TYR A 224 13.26 26.55 -0.21
CA TYR A 224 12.01 27.22 -0.56
C TYR A 224 11.97 28.66 -0.05
N ALA A 225 12.41 28.91 1.18
CA ALA A 225 12.51 30.26 1.73
C ALA A 225 13.44 31.16 0.90
N LYS A 226 14.63 30.66 0.54
CA LYS A 226 15.58 31.41 -0.30
C LYS A 226 15.03 31.72 -1.68
N ASN A 227 14.36 30.76 -2.33
CA ASN A 227 13.79 31.01 -3.66
C ASN A 227 12.55 31.91 -3.58
N GLY A 228 11.72 31.77 -2.53
CA GLY A 228 10.57 32.63 -2.28
C GLY A 228 10.95 34.10 -2.05
N LEU A 229 12.03 34.37 -1.33
CA LEU A 229 12.55 35.73 -1.13
C LEU A 229 13.02 36.42 -2.43
N VAL A 230 13.41 35.63 -3.44
CA VAL A 230 13.82 36.14 -4.76
C VAL A 230 12.60 36.36 -5.67
N MET A 231 11.43 35.82 -5.32
CA MET A 231 10.21 36.01 -6.10
C MET A 231 9.54 37.32 -5.73
N ASP A 232 9.65 38.30 -6.62
CA ASP A 232 8.93 39.56 -6.53
C ASP A 232 7.74 39.56 -7.51
N LEU A 233 6.54 39.32 -6.98
CA LEU A 233 5.29 39.36 -7.76
C LEU A 233 4.87 40.78 -8.11
N CYS A 234 5.28 41.78 -7.33
CA CYS A 234 4.91 43.18 -7.53
C CYS A 234 5.67 43.81 -8.70
N ALA A 235 6.86 43.30 -9.00
CA ALA A 235 7.67 43.74 -10.14
C ALA A 235 7.13 43.27 -11.51
N LEU A 236 6.09 42.41 -11.56
CA LEU A 236 5.60 41.81 -12.80
C LEU A 236 4.67 42.74 -13.59
N ARG A 237 5.01 42.95 -14.86
CA ARG A 237 4.12 43.61 -15.82
C ARG A 237 3.02 42.65 -16.25
N LEU A 238 1.76 43.09 -16.19
CA LEU A 238 0.58 42.27 -16.52
C LEU A 238 0.66 41.66 -17.94
N LYS A 239 1.17 42.41 -18.92
CA LYS A 239 1.37 41.94 -20.30
C LYS A 239 2.33 40.75 -20.37
N ASN A 240 3.51 40.87 -19.76
CA ASN A 240 4.55 39.84 -19.78
C ASN A 240 4.11 38.60 -18.98
N TYR A 241 3.45 38.83 -17.83
CA TYR A 241 2.80 37.77 -17.05
C TYR A 241 1.82 36.95 -17.90
N THR A 242 0.92 37.62 -18.62
CA THR A 242 -0.14 36.94 -19.41
C THR A 242 0.46 36.08 -20.52
N ILE A 243 1.48 36.59 -21.22
CA ILE A 243 2.15 35.88 -22.31
C ILE A 243 2.88 34.63 -21.77
N LEU A 244 3.68 34.79 -20.72
CA LEU A 244 4.43 33.69 -20.12
C LEU A 244 3.50 32.65 -19.48
N GLN A 245 2.47 33.10 -18.77
CA GLN A 245 1.47 32.22 -18.15
C GLN A 245 0.68 31.45 -19.20
N SER A 246 0.31 32.09 -20.33
CA SER A 246 -0.35 31.39 -21.44
C SER A 246 0.52 30.26 -22.01
N THR A 247 1.84 30.48 -22.09
CA THR A 247 2.78 29.47 -22.58
C THR A 247 2.87 28.28 -21.61
N ALA A 248 2.92 28.55 -20.31
CA ALA A 248 2.91 27.50 -19.29
C ALA A 248 1.60 26.70 -19.29
N LEU A 249 0.45 27.36 -19.46
CA LEU A 249 -0.87 26.71 -19.57
C LEU A 249 -0.98 25.82 -20.81
N VAL A 250 -0.46 26.26 -21.96
CA VAL A 250 -0.39 25.43 -23.18
C VAL A 250 0.48 24.19 -22.95
N GLY A 251 1.60 24.34 -22.25
CA GLY A 251 2.45 23.21 -21.85
C GLY A 251 1.72 22.22 -20.95
N ALA A 252 1.03 22.70 -19.93
CA ALA A 252 0.26 21.88 -19.02
C ALA A 252 -0.90 21.14 -19.74
N PHE A 253 -1.60 21.86 -20.62
CA PHE A 253 -2.66 21.28 -21.44
C PHE A 253 -2.12 20.21 -22.39
N GLY A 254 -0.98 20.45 -23.02
CA GLY A 254 -0.30 19.48 -23.88
C GLY A 254 0.11 18.20 -23.14
N LYS A 255 0.65 18.34 -21.93
CA LYS A 255 0.97 17.21 -21.04
C LYS A 255 -0.28 16.42 -20.66
N PHE A 256 -1.33 17.12 -20.24
CA PHE A 256 -2.60 16.52 -19.86
C PHE A 256 -3.22 15.74 -21.01
N MET A 257 -3.35 16.36 -22.19
CA MET A 257 -3.89 15.74 -23.39
C MET A 257 -3.04 14.57 -23.88
N GLY A 258 -1.70 14.71 -23.87
CA GLY A 258 -0.81 13.64 -24.27
C GLY A 258 -0.93 12.40 -23.39
N ALA A 259 -1.02 12.58 -22.08
CA ALA A 259 -1.26 11.49 -21.13
C ALA A 259 -2.66 10.89 -21.29
N PHE A 260 -3.69 11.74 -21.31
CA PHE A 260 -5.09 11.33 -21.40
C PHE A 260 -5.36 10.52 -22.68
N LEU A 261 -4.99 11.05 -23.85
CA LEU A 261 -5.25 10.40 -25.13
C LEU A 261 -4.46 9.10 -25.28
N THR A 262 -3.18 9.09 -24.87
CA THR A 262 -2.35 7.86 -24.97
C THR A 262 -2.83 6.78 -24.01
N SER A 263 -3.29 7.14 -22.81
CA SER A 263 -3.82 6.18 -21.84
C SER A 263 -5.13 5.53 -22.30
N LEU A 264 -6.01 6.30 -22.94
CA LEU A 264 -7.26 5.81 -23.50
C LEU A 264 -7.00 4.88 -24.70
N LEU A 265 -6.14 5.29 -25.63
CA LEU A 265 -5.89 4.57 -26.87
C LEU A 265 -5.00 3.33 -26.68
N CYS A 266 -3.90 3.43 -25.92
CA CYS A 266 -2.91 2.36 -25.82
C CYS A 266 -3.18 1.39 -24.66
N THR A 267 -3.71 1.89 -23.53
CA THR A 267 -3.81 1.12 -22.29
C THR A 267 -5.24 0.72 -21.96
N LYS A 268 -6.26 1.30 -22.63
CA LYS A 268 -7.69 1.04 -22.38
C LYS A 268 -8.07 1.22 -20.89
N MET A 269 -7.49 2.24 -20.25
CA MET A 269 -7.82 2.59 -18.87
C MET A 269 -9.21 3.23 -18.78
N PRO A 270 -9.91 3.10 -17.63
CA PRO A 270 -11.15 3.85 -17.42
C PRO A 270 -10.87 5.36 -17.46
N ILE A 271 -11.87 6.13 -17.88
CA ILE A 271 -11.73 7.58 -18.13
C ILE A 271 -11.27 8.33 -16.87
N THR A 272 -11.73 7.91 -15.68
CA THR A 272 -11.33 8.49 -14.39
C THR A 272 -9.84 8.33 -14.12
N ASP A 273 -9.27 7.17 -14.44
CA ASP A 273 -7.86 6.87 -14.24
C ASP A 273 -7.01 7.58 -15.30
N ALA A 274 -7.51 7.70 -16.54
CA ALA A 274 -6.87 8.47 -17.60
C ALA A 274 -6.78 9.97 -17.26
N ILE A 275 -7.85 10.56 -16.73
CA ILE A 275 -7.86 11.96 -16.26
C ILE A 275 -6.89 12.11 -15.08
N SER A 276 -6.94 11.19 -14.11
CA SER A 276 -6.05 11.22 -12.94
C SER A 276 -4.58 11.14 -13.34
N LEU A 277 -4.24 10.25 -14.28
CA LEU A 277 -2.88 10.12 -14.82
C LEU A 277 -2.42 11.42 -15.50
N GLY A 278 -3.28 12.04 -16.31
CA GLY A 278 -2.96 13.30 -16.97
C GLY A 278 -2.75 14.46 -15.99
N LEU A 279 -3.53 14.50 -14.91
CA LEU A 279 -3.35 15.50 -13.85
C LEU A 279 -2.05 15.26 -13.07
N VAL A 280 -1.77 14.01 -12.68
CA VAL A 280 -0.55 13.66 -11.94
C VAL A 280 0.71 14.05 -12.73
N LEU A 281 0.76 13.76 -14.03
CA LEU A 281 1.92 14.10 -14.88
C LEU A 281 2.07 15.62 -15.15
N ASN A 282 1.23 16.47 -14.57
CA ASN A 282 1.42 17.92 -14.54
C ASN A 282 1.98 18.43 -13.21
N ALA A 283 2.12 17.57 -12.20
CA ALA A 283 2.71 17.98 -10.94
C ALA A 283 4.18 18.40 -11.13
N GLN A 284 4.50 19.60 -10.66
CA GLN A 284 5.84 20.18 -10.69
C GLN A 284 6.28 20.48 -9.25
N GLY A 285 7.58 20.45 -8.98
CA GLY A 285 8.08 20.58 -7.61
C GLY A 285 9.50 21.09 -7.54
N PHE A 286 10.23 20.62 -6.52
CA PHE A 286 11.58 21.08 -6.19
C PHE A 286 12.55 21.02 -7.38
N LEU A 287 12.50 19.94 -8.17
CA LEU A 287 13.45 19.72 -9.26
C LEU A 287 13.21 20.69 -10.41
N GLU A 288 11.95 20.94 -10.75
CA GLU A 288 11.55 21.92 -11.75
C GLU A 288 11.93 23.34 -11.30
N LEU A 289 11.69 23.69 -10.03
CA LEU A 289 12.15 24.97 -9.48
C LEU A 289 13.68 25.14 -9.55
N GLY A 290 14.43 24.06 -9.28
CA GLY A 290 15.88 24.01 -9.47
C GLY A 290 16.30 24.23 -10.92
N LEU A 291 15.56 23.66 -11.88
CA LEU A 291 15.76 23.86 -13.31
C LEU A 291 15.51 25.32 -13.72
N PHE A 292 14.42 25.94 -13.26
CA PHE A 292 14.11 27.34 -13.58
C PHE A 292 15.22 28.27 -13.09
N LYS A 293 15.73 28.02 -11.88
CA LYS A 293 16.86 28.77 -11.33
C LYS A 293 18.14 28.59 -12.15
N MET A 294 18.41 27.38 -12.61
CA MET A 294 19.57 27.09 -13.47
C MET A 294 19.47 27.87 -14.78
N LEU A 295 18.30 27.87 -15.43
CA LEU A 295 18.07 28.62 -16.66
C LEU A 295 18.24 30.13 -16.45
N LYS A 296 17.77 30.67 -15.32
CA LYS A 296 17.98 32.07 -14.95
C LYS A 296 19.48 32.38 -14.75
N SER A 297 20.21 31.52 -14.04
CA SER A 297 21.64 31.69 -13.81
C SER A 297 22.47 31.66 -15.10
N ASN A 298 22.03 30.90 -16.10
CA ASN A 298 22.66 30.83 -17.42
C ASN A 298 22.20 31.94 -18.37
N MET A 299 21.46 32.95 -17.88
CA MET A 299 20.88 34.03 -18.69
C MET A 299 20.00 33.52 -19.84
N ALA A 300 19.44 32.32 -19.71
CA ALA A 300 18.56 31.73 -20.71
C ALA A 300 17.10 32.19 -20.56
N ILE A 301 16.71 32.61 -19.36
CA ILE A 301 15.40 33.19 -19.05
C ILE A 301 15.57 34.46 -18.20
N ASP A 302 14.66 35.40 -18.38
CA ASP A 302 14.64 36.66 -17.62
C ASP A 302 14.10 36.46 -16.19
N ASN A 303 14.28 37.49 -15.35
CA ASN A 303 13.73 37.49 -14.00
C ASN A 303 12.21 37.35 -13.99
N GLU A 304 11.50 38.07 -14.88
CA GLU A 304 10.04 37.98 -14.98
C GLU A 304 9.59 36.58 -15.38
N ALA A 305 10.28 35.95 -16.35
CA ALA A 305 10.01 34.56 -16.77
C ALA A 305 10.19 33.58 -15.60
N PHE A 306 11.25 33.72 -14.81
CA PHE A 306 11.46 32.91 -13.62
C PHE A 306 10.31 33.02 -12.61
N VAL A 307 9.86 34.24 -12.29
CA VAL A 307 8.77 34.45 -11.33
C VAL A 307 7.44 33.89 -11.86
N VAL A 308 7.14 34.08 -13.16
CA VAL A 308 5.91 33.54 -13.76
C VAL A 308 5.90 32.02 -13.76
N MET A 309 7.00 31.36 -14.14
CA MET A 309 7.09 29.90 -14.13
C MET A 309 6.91 29.33 -12.71
N CYS A 310 7.50 29.97 -11.70
CA CYS A 310 7.30 29.58 -10.31
C CYS A 310 5.85 29.79 -9.84
N THR A 311 5.21 30.88 -10.28
CA THR A 311 3.80 31.15 -9.98
C THR A 311 2.89 30.11 -10.63
N SER A 312 3.16 29.78 -11.90
CA SER A 312 2.45 28.73 -12.65
C SER A 312 2.57 27.36 -11.96
N MET A 313 3.77 27.00 -11.50
CA MET A 313 4.03 25.77 -10.74
C MET A 313 3.12 25.64 -9.52
N ILE A 314 2.98 26.74 -8.75
CA ILE A 314 2.13 26.79 -7.55
C ILE A 314 0.64 26.69 -7.94
N LEU A 315 0.21 27.43 -8.96
CA LEU A 315 -1.19 27.42 -9.42
C LEU A 315 -1.62 26.04 -9.94
N ILE A 316 -0.81 25.43 -10.81
CA ILE A 316 -1.10 24.15 -11.44
C ILE A 316 -1.08 23.04 -10.39
N THR A 317 0.01 22.90 -9.64
CA THR A 317 0.15 21.81 -8.63
C THR A 317 -0.83 21.99 -7.47
N GLY A 318 -1.04 23.24 -7.04
CA GLY A 318 -2.03 23.59 -6.02
C GLY A 318 -3.46 23.29 -6.44
N GLY A 319 -3.80 23.48 -7.73
CA GLY A 319 -5.11 23.13 -8.28
C GLY A 319 -5.31 21.63 -8.49
N ILE A 320 -4.28 20.90 -8.94
CA ILE A 320 -4.35 19.46 -9.20
C ILE A 320 -4.63 18.66 -7.91
N THR A 321 -4.00 19.04 -6.79
CA THR A 321 -4.09 18.33 -5.51
C THR A 321 -5.53 18.11 -5.01
N PRO A 322 -6.38 19.14 -4.86
CA PRO A 322 -7.77 18.96 -4.44
C PRO A 322 -8.63 18.25 -5.51
N ILE A 323 -8.35 18.45 -6.80
CA ILE A 323 -9.07 17.78 -7.89
C ILE A 323 -8.87 16.27 -7.80
N ILE A 324 -7.62 15.81 -7.63
CA ILE A 324 -7.32 14.37 -7.49
C ILE A 324 -7.96 13.81 -6.22
N LYS A 325 -7.90 14.52 -5.08
CA LYS A 325 -8.56 14.06 -3.85
C LYS A 325 -10.07 13.90 -3.99
N ARG A 326 -10.72 14.72 -4.83
CA ARG A 326 -12.15 14.62 -5.11
C ARG A 326 -12.48 13.53 -6.14
N LEU A 327 -11.67 13.40 -7.18
CA LEU A 327 -11.87 12.43 -8.26
C LEU A 327 -11.54 11.01 -7.80
N TYR A 328 -10.55 10.88 -6.92
CA TYR A 328 -10.05 9.62 -6.42
C TYR A 328 -10.27 9.53 -4.91
N ASP A 329 -11.34 8.84 -4.53
CA ASP A 329 -11.59 8.46 -3.16
C ASP A 329 -11.04 7.04 -2.92
N PRO A 330 -9.89 6.88 -2.23
CA PRO A 330 -9.29 5.57 -1.98
C PRO A 330 -10.21 4.65 -1.16
N SER A 331 -11.20 5.20 -0.44
CA SER A 331 -12.15 4.40 0.35
C SER A 331 -13.20 3.68 -0.51
N LYS A 332 -13.55 4.23 -1.69
CA LYS A 332 -14.54 3.64 -2.60
C LYS A 332 -13.99 2.49 -3.43
N ARG A 333 -12.66 2.40 -3.58
CA ARG A 333 -12.00 1.37 -4.40
C ARG A 333 -12.35 -0.06 -3.97
N TYR A 334 -12.60 -0.27 -2.70
CA TYR A 334 -12.81 -1.59 -2.11
C TYR A 334 -14.27 -1.89 -1.77
N MET A 335 -15.22 -1.03 -2.18
CA MET A 335 -16.64 -1.34 -2.01
C MET A 335 -17.04 -2.51 -2.90
N VAL A 336 -17.67 -3.51 -2.30
CA VAL A 336 -18.13 -4.70 -3.03
C VAL A 336 -19.64 -4.64 -3.18
N TYR A 337 -20.12 -4.97 -4.38
CA TYR A 337 -21.55 -5.04 -4.69
C TYR A 337 -22.25 -6.28 -4.11
N LYS A 338 -21.49 -7.26 -3.60
CA LYS A 338 -22.00 -8.50 -3.04
C LYS A 338 -21.19 -8.85 -1.80
N ARG A 339 -21.85 -9.21 -0.70
CA ARG A 339 -21.20 -9.64 0.56
C ARG A 339 -20.20 -10.77 0.27
N ARG A 340 -19.00 -10.67 0.84
CA ARG A 340 -17.92 -11.66 0.79
C ARG A 340 -17.54 -12.03 2.21
N THR A 341 -18.33 -12.91 2.80
CA THR A 341 -18.18 -13.38 4.18
C THR A 341 -18.05 -14.90 4.18
N VAL A 342 -17.45 -15.46 5.23
CA VAL A 342 -17.36 -16.89 5.49
C VAL A 342 -18.75 -17.47 5.73
N MET A 343 -19.62 -16.75 6.46
CA MET A 343 -21.01 -17.16 6.69
C MET A 343 -21.80 -17.36 5.38
N HIS A 344 -21.61 -16.48 4.40
CA HIS A 344 -22.34 -16.55 3.12
C HIS A 344 -21.55 -17.30 2.04
N ALA A 345 -20.43 -17.93 2.38
CA ALA A 345 -19.66 -18.75 1.46
C ALA A 345 -20.41 -20.06 1.21
N ARG A 346 -20.46 -20.53 -0.05
CA ARG A 346 -21.14 -21.79 -0.36
C ARG A 346 -20.44 -22.95 0.37
N PRO A 347 -21.17 -23.81 1.11
CA PRO A 347 -20.57 -24.87 1.93
C PRO A 347 -19.64 -25.81 1.14
N ASN A 348 -20.07 -26.23 -0.06
CA ASN A 348 -19.32 -27.13 -0.95
C ASN A 348 -18.52 -26.37 -2.03
N SER A 349 -17.87 -25.28 -1.63
CA SER A 349 -17.04 -24.51 -2.55
C SER A 349 -15.67 -24.23 -1.96
N GLN A 350 -14.75 -23.88 -2.86
CA GLN A 350 -13.41 -23.45 -2.47
C GLN A 350 -13.52 -22.19 -1.61
N LEU A 351 -12.85 -22.18 -0.44
CA LEU A 351 -12.75 -21.01 0.42
C LEU A 351 -11.48 -20.21 0.08
N PRO A 352 -11.60 -19.01 -0.51
CA PRO A 352 -10.45 -18.16 -0.79
C PRO A 352 -10.10 -17.30 0.43
N VAL A 353 -8.92 -17.52 1.01
CA VAL A 353 -8.40 -16.83 2.19
C VAL A 353 -7.14 -16.05 1.81
N LEU A 354 -7.08 -14.76 2.13
CA LEU A 354 -5.88 -13.94 2.06
C LEU A 354 -5.15 -13.98 3.39
N VAL A 355 -3.85 -14.27 3.38
CA VAL A 355 -3.02 -14.32 4.58
C VAL A 355 -1.94 -13.25 4.47
N GLY A 356 -1.99 -12.24 5.34
CA GLY A 356 -0.97 -11.19 5.43
C GLY A 356 0.09 -11.54 6.45
N ILE A 357 1.35 -11.66 6.03
CA ILE A 357 2.50 -11.97 6.91
C ILE A 357 3.47 -10.80 6.84
N HIS A 358 3.95 -10.30 7.99
CA HIS A 358 5.04 -9.32 7.99
C HIS A 358 6.35 -9.95 8.48
N ASP A 359 6.30 -10.79 9.52
CA ASP A 359 7.49 -11.42 10.09
C ASP A 359 7.45 -12.95 9.97
N GLN A 360 8.62 -13.58 10.04
CA GLN A 360 8.73 -15.05 9.98
C GLN A 360 8.08 -15.73 11.20
N GLU A 361 7.97 -15.02 12.33
CA GLU A 361 7.32 -15.49 13.56
C GLU A 361 5.82 -15.78 13.35
N ASP A 362 5.16 -15.09 12.42
CA ASP A 362 3.71 -15.23 12.17
C ASP A 362 3.36 -16.46 11.31
N VAL A 363 4.36 -17.07 10.67
CA VAL A 363 4.15 -18.16 9.70
C VAL A 363 3.56 -19.39 10.36
N GLU A 364 4.13 -19.82 11.48
CA GLU A 364 3.71 -21.05 12.16
C GLU A 364 2.32 -20.93 12.78
N PRO A 365 1.99 -19.89 13.58
CA PRO A 365 0.63 -19.70 14.11
C PRO A 365 -0.43 -19.70 13.02
N THR A 366 -0.13 -19.08 11.88
CA THR A 366 -1.08 -18.98 10.77
C THR A 366 -1.28 -20.31 10.05
N ILE A 367 -0.21 -21.09 9.81
CA ILE A 367 -0.33 -22.43 9.23
C ILE A 367 -1.17 -23.34 10.14
N ASN A 368 -0.98 -23.26 11.45
CA ASN A 368 -1.74 -24.06 12.41
C ASN A 368 -3.24 -23.71 12.38
N LEU A 369 -3.58 -22.42 12.27
CA LEU A 369 -4.97 -21.99 12.10
C LEU A 369 -5.58 -22.50 10.78
N LEU A 370 -4.82 -22.44 9.68
CA LEU A 370 -5.27 -22.93 8.38
C LEU A 370 -5.45 -24.45 8.34
N GLN A 371 -4.67 -25.19 9.13
CA GLN A 371 -4.86 -26.63 9.32
C GLN A 371 -6.13 -26.93 10.10
N ALA A 372 -6.41 -26.12 11.12
CA ALA A 372 -7.59 -26.28 11.95
C ALA A 372 -8.92 -26.06 11.18
N LEU A 373 -8.89 -25.37 10.04
CA LEU A 373 -10.03 -25.22 9.11
C LEU A 373 -10.41 -26.51 8.35
N TYR A 374 -9.59 -27.57 8.45
CA TYR A 374 -9.82 -28.90 7.87
C TYR A 374 -10.28 -28.89 6.39
N PRO A 375 -9.37 -28.59 5.44
CA PRO A 375 -9.71 -28.59 4.02
C PRO A 375 -10.13 -29.99 3.53
N THR A 376 -11.22 -30.07 2.76
CA THR A 376 -11.75 -31.33 2.21
C THR A 376 -11.93 -31.23 0.70
N GLU A 377 -12.12 -32.36 -0.01
CA GLU A 377 -12.34 -32.34 -1.47
C GLU A 377 -13.60 -31.53 -1.86
N ARG A 378 -14.61 -31.50 -0.98
CA ARG A 378 -15.85 -30.74 -1.18
C ARG A 378 -15.70 -29.25 -0.84
N SER A 379 -14.80 -28.90 0.07
CA SER A 379 -14.45 -27.50 0.38
C SER A 379 -12.93 -27.33 0.45
N PRO A 380 -12.27 -27.22 -0.71
CA PRO A 380 -10.82 -27.00 -0.75
C PRO A 380 -10.47 -25.58 -0.31
N LEU A 381 -9.23 -25.37 0.10
CA LEU A 381 -8.74 -24.09 0.62
C LEU A 381 -7.81 -23.41 -0.39
N ALA A 382 -8.17 -22.21 -0.85
CA ALA A 382 -7.30 -21.36 -1.66
C ALA A 382 -6.63 -20.31 -0.77
N ILE A 383 -5.31 -20.38 -0.64
CA ILE A 383 -4.54 -19.44 0.18
C ILE A 383 -3.81 -18.47 -0.73
N TYR A 384 -4.18 -17.19 -0.65
CA TYR A 384 -3.40 -16.10 -1.22
C TYR A 384 -2.44 -15.62 -0.12
N LEU A 385 -1.17 -15.96 -0.24
CA LEU A 385 -0.16 -15.57 0.74
C LEU A 385 0.44 -14.23 0.34
N LEU A 386 0.35 -13.21 1.18
CA LEU A 386 0.92 -11.90 0.96
C LEU A 386 1.99 -11.60 2.02
N HIS A 387 3.25 -11.64 1.61
CA HIS A 387 4.37 -11.20 2.46
C HIS A 387 4.57 -9.69 2.29
N LEU A 388 4.33 -8.93 3.35
CA LEU A 388 4.40 -7.47 3.41
C LEU A 388 5.77 -7.04 3.93
N ILE A 389 6.52 -6.30 3.11
CA ILE A 389 7.84 -5.79 3.43
C ILE A 389 7.83 -4.26 3.37
N GLU A 390 8.33 -3.58 4.41
CA GLU A 390 8.44 -2.12 4.41
C GLU A 390 9.40 -1.64 3.30
N LEU A 391 8.88 -0.76 2.45
CA LEU A 391 9.67 -0.08 1.43
C LEU A 391 10.56 0.97 2.09
N ILE A 392 11.80 0.59 2.40
CA ILE A 392 12.81 1.51 2.92
C ILE A 392 13.89 1.70 1.85
N GLY A 393 14.05 2.93 1.36
CA GLY A 393 15.13 3.33 0.45
C GLY A 393 14.90 3.14 -1.06
N ARG A 394 13.69 2.74 -1.46
CA ARG A 394 13.26 2.70 -2.88
C ARG A 394 12.13 3.72 -3.07
N ALA A 395 12.07 4.37 -4.23
CA ALA A 395 10.95 5.25 -4.58
C ALA A 395 9.68 4.49 -5.03
N ASN A 396 9.81 3.24 -5.50
CA ASN A 396 8.72 2.54 -6.19
C ASN A 396 8.24 1.33 -5.38
N PRO A 397 6.92 1.22 -5.11
CA PRO A 397 6.35 0.02 -4.54
C PRO A 397 6.38 -1.12 -5.57
N LEU A 398 6.52 -2.36 -5.09
CA LEU A 398 6.63 -3.54 -5.93
C LEU A 398 5.70 -4.64 -5.44
N LEU A 399 4.87 -5.16 -6.34
CA LEU A 399 4.11 -6.39 -6.12
C LEU A 399 4.70 -7.50 -6.99
N ILE A 400 5.20 -8.55 -6.34
CA ILE A 400 5.89 -9.66 -6.99
C ILE A 400 5.04 -10.93 -6.83
N PRO A 401 4.38 -11.42 -7.89
CA PRO A 401 3.76 -12.73 -7.88
C PRO A 401 4.84 -13.81 -7.98
N HIS A 402 4.78 -14.80 -7.09
CA HIS A 402 5.68 -15.94 -7.12
C HIS A 402 4.96 -17.14 -7.75
N LYS A 403 5.57 -17.74 -8.78
CA LYS A 403 5.13 -19.05 -9.28
C LYS A 403 5.80 -20.12 -8.43
N LEU A 404 5.00 -20.94 -7.74
CA LEU A 404 5.49 -22.14 -7.08
C LEU A 404 5.96 -23.13 -8.16
N THR A 405 7.24 -23.03 -8.53
CA THR A 405 7.90 -24.00 -9.40
C THR A 405 8.49 -25.10 -8.52
N ARG A 406 8.55 -26.35 -9.02
CA ARG A 406 9.02 -27.54 -8.28
C ARG A 406 10.46 -27.42 -7.72
N ARG A 407 11.24 -26.40 -8.13
CA ARG A 407 12.61 -26.16 -7.66
C ARG A 407 12.69 -24.82 -6.93
N PRO A 408 13.38 -24.75 -5.77
CA PRO A 408 13.67 -23.49 -5.10
C PRO A 408 14.49 -22.58 -6.03
N SER A 409 14.28 -21.27 -5.93
CA SER A 409 15.03 -20.31 -6.74
C SER A 409 16.46 -20.21 -6.18
N SER A 410 17.48 -20.08 -7.02
CA SER A 410 18.88 -20.01 -6.53
C SER A 410 19.25 -18.64 -5.92
N LYS A 411 18.31 -17.70 -5.84
CA LYS A 411 18.55 -16.35 -5.31
C LYS A 411 17.82 -16.19 -3.97
N ALA A 412 18.60 -16.16 -2.89
CA ALA A 412 18.10 -15.90 -1.53
C ALA A 412 17.28 -14.62 -1.48
N SER A 413 15.94 -14.76 -1.48
CA SER A 413 15.03 -13.64 -1.26
C SER A 413 14.59 -13.62 0.20
N PRO A 414 14.38 -12.44 0.81
CA PRO A 414 13.92 -12.36 2.21
C PRO A 414 12.57 -13.06 2.43
N SER A 415 11.75 -13.17 1.38
CA SER A 415 10.47 -13.90 1.40
C SER A 415 10.60 -15.41 1.25
N GLU A 416 11.78 -15.93 0.93
CA GLU A 416 11.96 -17.35 0.59
C GLU A 416 11.65 -18.31 1.75
N PRO A 417 12.04 -18.03 3.01
CA PRO A 417 11.66 -18.87 4.16
C PRO A 417 10.14 -18.97 4.31
N VAL A 418 9.44 -17.83 4.21
CA VAL A 418 7.98 -17.73 4.33
C VAL A 418 7.31 -18.51 3.20
N VAL A 419 7.69 -18.26 1.95
CA VAL A 419 7.13 -18.95 0.78
C VAL A 419 7.42 -20.46 0.83
N ASN A 420 8.59 -20.87 1.31
CA ASN A 420 8.95 -22.30 1.42
C ASN A 420 8.13 -23.01 2.50
N ALA A 421 7.77 -22.35 3.61
CA ALA A 421 6.91 -22.93 4.64
C ALA A 421 5.51 -23.25 4.09
N PHE A 422 4.89 -22.29 3.40
CA PHE A 422 3.58 -22.51 2.77
C PHE A 422 3.64 -23.49 1.59
N ARG A 423 4.77 -23.56 0.87
CA ARG A 423 4.97 -24.60 -0.15
C ARG A 423 4.96 -25.99 0.47
N LYS A 424 5.63 -26.19 1.61
CA LYS A 424 5.58 -27.49 2.33
C LYS A 424 4.16 -27.81 2.78
N TYR A 425 3.40 -26.80 3.19
CA TYR A 425 1.99 -26.97 3.58
C TYR A 425 1.11 -27.42 2.41
N GLU A 426 1.27 -26.80 1.23
CA GLU A 426 0.59 -27.22 -0.01
C GLU A 426 0.96 -28.67 -0.39
N GLN A 427 2.25 -29.01 -0.34
CA GLN A 427 2.74 -30.36 -0.66
C GLN A 427 2.20 -31.44 0.27
N ARG A 428 1.93 -31.11 1.55
CA ARG A 428 1.36 -32.05 2.53
C ARG A 428 -0.13 -32.30 2.32
N ASN A 429 -0.84 -31.34 1.72
CA ASN A 429 -2.27 -31.40 1.47
C ASN A 429 -2.56 -31.29 -0.04
N GLU A 430 -1.87 -32.13 -0.81
CA GLU A 430 -2.02 -32.20 -2.26
C GLU A 430 -3.52 -32.38 -2.61
N SER A 431 -3.99 -31.70 -3.67
CA SER A 431 -5.39 -31.58 -4.11
C SER A 431 -6.37 -30.81 -3.22
N LEU A 432 -6.09 -30.65 -1.92
CA LEU A 432 -6.99 -30.00 -0.95
C LEU A 432 -6.69 -28.51 -0.72
N VAL A 433 -5.41 -28.14 -0.84
CA VAL A 433 -4.92 -26.78 -0.60
C VAL A 433 -4.18 -26.26 -1.83
N THR A 434 -4.46 -25.04 -2.24
CA THR A 434 -3.73 -24.34 -3.30
C THR A 434 -3.15 -23.04 -2.76
N VAL A 435 -1.85 -22.81 -2.92
CA VAL A 435 -1.17 -21.60 -2.42
C VAL A 435 -0.74 -20.70 -3.58
N HIS A 436 -1.04 -19.40 -3.44
CA HIS A 436 -0.63 -18.37 -4.38
C HIS A 436 0.20 -17.30 -3.64
N PRO A 437 1.55 -17.37 -3.69
CA PRO A 437 2.41 -16.46 -2.97
C PRO A 437 2.65 -15.14 -3.71
N PHE A 438 2.58 -14.04 -2.97
CA PHE A 438 2.86 -12.68 -3.39
C PHE A 438 3.81 -12.04 -2.38
N THR A 439 4.70 -11.17 -2.86
CA THR A 439 5.47 -10.26 -2.00
C THR A 439 5.14 -8.83 -2.38
N ALA A 440 4.65 -8.05 -1.43
CA ALA A 440 4.40 -6.63 -1.59
C ALA A 440 5.46 -5.85 -0.81
N ILE A 441 6.21 -5.00 -1.52
CA ILE A 441 7.19 -4.10 -0.95
C ILE A 441 6.62 -2.69 -1.09
N SER A 442 6.09 -2.14 0.00
CA SER A 442 5.33 -0.88 -0.03
C SER A 442 5.58 -0.03 1.23
N PRO A 443 5.39 1.29 1.18
CA PRO A 443 5.45 2.13 2.38
C PRO A 443 4.41 1.68 3.41
N CYS A 444 4.74 1.70 4.72
CA CYS A 444 3.80 1.30 5.78
C CYS A 444 2.44 2.02 5.69
N ALA A 445 2.43 3.29 5.25
CA ALA A 445 1.23 4.08 5.11
C ALA A 445 0.24 3.53 4.07
N THR A 446 0.69 2.73 3.09
CA THR A 446 -0.13 2.22 1.98
C THR A 446 -0.11 0.70 1.87
N MET A 447 0.48 -0.03 2.82
CA MET A 447 0.49 -1.50 2.82
C MET A 447 -0.91 -2.11 2.86
N HIS A 448 -1.83 -1.47 3.59
CA HIS A 448 -3.22 -1.90 3.65
C HIS A 448 -3.90 -1.88 2.27
N ASP A 449 -3.47 -0.99 1.37
CA ASP A 449 -4.00 -0.95 0.00
C ASP A 449 -3.60 -2.19 -0.79
N ASP A 450 -2.39 -2.72 -0.60
CA ASP A 450 -1.97 -3.95 -1.29
C ASP A 450 -2.75 -5.17 -0.77
N VAL A 451 -3.01 -5.23 0.54
CA VAL A 451 -3.87 -6.25 1.16
C VAL A 451 -5.28 -6.20 0.55
N CYS A 452 -5.93 -5.02 0.59
CA CYS A 452 -7.30 -4.86 0.11
C CYS A 452 -7.42 -5.02 -1.41
N THR A 453 -6.41 -4.60 -2.19
CA THR A 453 -6.40 -4.77 -3.65
C THR A 453 -6.33 -6.25 -4.03
N ILE A 454 -5.46 -7.03 -3.39
CA ILE A 454 -5.37 -8.47 -3.67
C ILE A 454 -6.63 -9.19 -3.21
N ALA A 455 -7.19 -8.83 -2.05
CA ALA A 455 -8.45 -9.37 -1.58
C ALA A 455 -9.59 -9.13 -2.58
N LEU A 456 -9.65 -7.92 -3.15
CA LEU A 456 -10.65 -7.55 -4.14
C LEU A 456 -10.48 -8.33 -5.45
N ASP A 457 -9.26 -8.34 -6.00
CA ASP A 457 -8.89 -8.98 -7.27
C ASP A 457 -9.09 -10.49 -7.24
N LYS A 458 -8.72 -11.13 -6.12
CA LYS A 458 -8.81 -12.58 -5.91
C LYS A 458 -10.14 -13.03 -5.32
N LYS A 459 -11.06 -12.08 -5.06
CA LYS A 459 -12.39 -12.35 -4.51
C LYS A 459 -12.34 -13.19 -3.24
N THR A 460 -11.44 -12.83 -2.33
CA THR A 460 -11.30 -13.54 -1.05
C THR A 460 -12.51 -13.33 -0.16
N SER A 461 -12.84 -14.33 0.65
CA SER A 461 -13.93 -14.29 1.63
C SER A 461 -13.44 -13.92 3.04
N LEU A 462 -12.14 -14.12 3.31
CA LEU A 462 -11.54 -13.85 4.60
C LEU A 462 -10.11 -13.32 4.43
N ILE A 463 -9.74 -12.31 5.21
CA ILE A 463 -8.37 -11.82 5.35
C ILE A 463 -7.88 -12.17 6.76
N ILE A 464 -6.76 -12.85 6.88
CA ILE A 464 -6.11 -13.15 8.16
C ILE A 464 -4.86 -12.26 8.28
N VAL A 465 -4.79 -11.47 9.35
CA VAL A 465 -3.63 -10.62 9.69
C VAL A 465 -3.18 -10.86 11.13
N PRO A 466 -1.87 -10.90 11.42
CA PRO A 466 -1.36 -11.04 12.78
C PRO A 466 -1.51 -9.74 13.60
N PHE A 467 -1.60 -9.89 14.92
CA PHE A 467 -1.58 -8.79 15.89
C PHE A 467 -0.21 -8.66 16.56
N TYR A 468 0.24 -7.42 16.77
CA TYR A 468 1.57 -7.13 17.30
C TYR A 468 1.50 -6.43 18.66
N LYS A 469 2.01 -7.09 19.71
CA LYS A 469 2.00 -6.57 21.09
C LYS A 469 3.20 -5.64 21.41
N ARG A 470 4.29 -5.64 20.62
CA ARG A 470 5.55 -4.91 20.94
C ARG A 470 5.44 -3.38 20.75
N PHE A 471 6.23 -2.61 21.51
CA PHE A 471 6.33 -1.13 21.46
C PHE A 471 6.66 -0.54 20.06
N HIS A 472 7.22 -1.35 19.14
CA HIS A 472 7.45 -0.96 17.74
C HIS A 472 6.22 -1.12 16.82
N ALA A 473 5.08 -1.62 17.33
CA ALA A 473 3.89 -1.96 16.57
C ALA A 473 2.99 -0.79 16.16
N ARG A 474 3.31 0.48 16.48
CA ARG A 474 2.44 1.61 16.13
C ARG A 474 2.14 1.70 14.62
N LYS A 475 3.12 1.35 13.78
CA LYS A 475 2.94 1.32 12.31
C LYS A 475 2.01 0.17 11.89
N GLN A 476 2.20 -1.02 12.44
CA GLN A 476 1.42 -2.23 12.14
C GLN A 476 -0.03 -2.11 12.63
N ARG A 477 -0.22 -1.49 13.80
CA ARG A 477 -1.52 -1.10 14.34
C ARG A 477 -2.32 -0.24 13.38
N MET A 478 -1.67 0.79 12.84
CA MET A 478 -2.25 1.64 11.81
C MET A 478 -2.60 0.84 10.53
N ILE A 479 -1.81 -0.16 10.14
CA ILE A 479 -2.12 -1.02 8.99
C ILE A 479 -3.37 -1.86 9.29
N ASN A 480 -3.43 -2.54 10.42
CA ASN A 480 -4.57 -3.37 10.82
C ASN A 480 -5.86 -2.55 10.89
N LYS A 481 -5.82 -1.36 11.51
CA LYS A 481 -6.96 -0.43 11.53
C LYS A 481 -7.45 -0.07 10.14
N ASN A 482 -6.54 0.28 9.22
CA ASN A 482 -6.91 0.62 7.85
C ASN A 482 -7.45 -0.60 7.07
N VAL A 483 -6.94 -1.81 7.32
CA VAL A 483 -7.47 -3.05 6.71
C VAL A 483 -8.90 -3.29 7.22
N LEU A 484 -9.14 -3.22 8.53
CA LEU A 484 -10.47 -3.41 9.12
C LEU A 484 -11.51 -2.41 8.61
N GLU A 485 -11.08 -1.16 8.34
CA GLU A 485 -11.95 -0.12 7.82
C GLU A 485 -12.26 -0.28 6.32
N LYS A 486 -11.32 -0.80 5.52
CA LYS A 486 -11.40 -0.78 4.05
C LYS A 486 -11.50 -2.16 3.39
N ALA A 487 -11.45 -3.25 4.14
CA ALA A 487 -11.43 -4.59 3.56
C ALA A 487 -12.71 -4.91 2.76
N PRO A 488 -12.60 -5.52 1.57
CA PRO A 488 -13.72 -5.93 0.73
C PRO A 488 -14.42 -7.23 1.20
N CYS A 489 -13.98 -7.80 2.33
CA CYS A 489 -14.43 -9.08 2.87
C CYS A 489 -14.14 -9.13 4.38
N SER A 490 -14.60 -10.18 5.06
CA SER A 490 -14.39 -10.35 6.51
C SER A 490 -12.90 -10.39 6.86
N VAL A 491 -12.55 -9.88 8.04
CA VAL A 491 -11.17 -9.78 8.53
C VAL A 491 -11.06 -10.52 9.85
N ALA A 492 -10.04 -11.36 9.98
CA ALA A 492 -9.68 -12.02 11.22
C ALA A 492 -8.28 -11.57 11.67
N ILE A 493 -8.18 -11.12 12.91
CA ILE A 493 -6.93 -10.73 13.54
C ILE A 493 -6.47 -11.86 14.44
N LEU A 494 -5.28 -12.40 14.17
CA LEU A 494 -4.69 -13.48 14.95
C LEU A 494 -3.73 -12.90 15.99
N VAL A 495 -4.07 -13.06 17.26
CA VAL A 495 -3.24 -12.69 18.40
C VAL A 495 -2.46 -13.92 18.87
N HIS A 496 -1.14 -13.78 18.91
CA HIS A 496 -0.25 -14.79 19.48
C HIS A 496 0.51 -14.21 20.68
N HIS A 497 0.33 -14.82 21.85
CA HIS A 497 1.12 -14.54 23.04
C HIS A 497 2.49 -15.21 22.90
N GLY A 498 3.43 -14.53 22.24
CA GLY A 498 4.82 -14.98 22.16
C GLY A 498 5.58 -14.71 23.46
N GLY A 499 5.95 -15.75 24.19
CA GLY A 499 6.81 -15.67 25.37
C GLY A 499 8.24 -15.24 25.04
N LEU A 500 8.75 -14.26 25.79
CA LEU A 500 10.18 -13.99 25.94
C LEU A 500 10.84 -15.21 26.62
N PHE A 501 11.96 -15.70 26.07
CA PHE A 501 12.81 -16.75 26.62
C PHE A 501 12.13 -18.11 26.89
N ASP A 502 12.24 -19.04 25.94
CA ASP A 502 12.20 -20.46 26.29
C ASP A 502 13.37 -21.23 25.65
N SER A 503 14.57 -20.94 26.15
CA SER A 503 15.74 -21.80 26.02
C SER A 503 15.82 -22.83 27.16
N SER A 504 14.68 -23.14 27.80
CA SER A 504 14.64 -23.87 29.07
C SER A 504 13.50 -24.89 29.14
N PHE A 505 13.12 -25.56 28.05
CA PHE A 505 12.32 -26.78 28.20
C PHE A 505 12.66 -27.83 27.14
N ASN A 506 13.51 -28.77 27.55
CA ASN A 506 13.62 -30.09 26.94
C ASN A 506 12.21 -30.72 26.89
N GLY A 507 11.70 -30.97 25.68
CA GLY A 507 10.85 -32.14 25.41
C GLY A 507 9.38 -31.94 25.07
N ARG A 508 8.79 -30.74 25.16
CA ARG A 508 7.40 -30.48 24.67
C ARG A 508 7.29 -29.09 24.07
N SER A 509 7.50 -29.00 22.77
CA SER A 509 7.29 -27.77 22.00
C SER A 509 5.83 -27.33 22.15
N GLY A 510 5.59 -26.13 22.70
CA GLY A 510 4.29 -25.43 22.76
C GLY A 510 3.81 -24.93 21.38
N ALA A 511 4.34 -25.51 20.31
CA ALA A 511 3.82 -25.43 18.97
C ALA A 511 2.54 -26.26 18.89
N MET A 512 1.45 -25.70 18.34
CA MET A 512 0.31 -26.48 17.86
C MET A 512 0.78 -27.25 16.63
N THR A 513 1.67 -28.21 16.82
CA THR A 513 2.17 -29.06 15.77
C THR A 513 1.07 -30.08 15.55
N LEU A 514 0.17 -29.83 14.59
CA LEU A 514 -0.75 -30.84 14.04
C LEU A 514 0.04 -31.88 13.22
N THR A 515 1.12 -32.42 13.79
CA THR A 515 1.68 -33.70 13.42
C THR A 515 0.71 -34.75 13.94
N CYS A 516 0.06 -35.44 13.00
CA CYS A 516 -0.81 -36.59 13.22
C CYS A 516 -0.04 -37.79 13.81
N GLN A 517 0.60 -37.62 14.97
CA GLN A 517 1.37 -38.67 15.63
C GLN A 517 1.05 -38.84 17.12
N ASN A 518 0.21 -37.99 17.74
CA ASN A 518 -0.29 -38.21 19.10
C ASN A 518 -1.78 -37.84 19.21
N GLU A 519 -2.52 -38.66 19.96
CA GLU A 519 -3.96 -38.62 20.24
C GLU A 519 -4.41 -37.43 21.11
N SER A 520 -3.87 -36.22 20.93
CA SER A 520 -4.33 -35.05 21.66
C SER A 520 -5.42 -34.31 20.87
N CYS A 521 -6.64 -34.29 21.41
CA CYS A 521 -7.71 -33.41 20.93
C CYS A 521 -7.38 -31.96 21.30
N TYR A 522 -7.58 -31.05 20.34
CA TYR A 522 -7.40 -29.61 20.52
C TYR A 522 -8.72 -28.98 20.97
N ASN A 523 -8.68 -28.14 21.99
CA ASN A 523 -9.88 -27.50 22.53
C ASN A 523 -10.00 -26.08 21.98
N VAL A 524 -11.11 -25.81 21.29
CA VAL A 524 -11.42 -24.51 20.67
C VAL A 524 -12.69 -23.95 21.30
N ALA A 525 -12.65 -22.70 21.76
CA ALA A 525 -13.82 -21.99 22.27
C ALA A 525 -14.28 -20.91 21.30
N ILE A 526 -15.59 -20.75 21.14
CA ILE A 526 -16.22 -19.61 20.47
C ILE A 526 -17.04 -18.86 21.50
N LEU A 527 -16.76 -17.57 21.68
CA LEU A 527 -17.58 -16.67 22.48
C LEU A 527 -18.65 -16.04 21.60
N PHE A 528 -19.91 -16.17 22.00
CA PHE A 528 -21.05 -15.60 21.27
C PHE A 528 -21.87 -14.72 22.22
N LEU A 529 -21.79 -13.41 22.01
CA LEU A 529 -22.56 -12.39 22.73
C LEU A 529 -23.74 -11.88 21.89
N GLY A 530 -23.62 -11.99 20.57
CA GLY A 530 -24.64 -11.57 19.60
C GLY A 530 -24.10 -10.53 18.62
N GLY A 531 -24.71 -10.49 17.44
CA GLY A 531 -24.37 -9.57 16.36
C GLY A 531 -23.59 -10.18 15.20
N ALA A 532 -23.43 -9.36 14.16
CA ALA A 532 -22.82 -9.72 12.88
C ALA A 532 -21.44 -10.38 12.98
N ASP A 533 -20.57 -9.83 13.83
CA ASP A 533 -19.18 -10.30 13.97
C ASP A 533 -19.10 -11.67 14.66
N ASP A 534 -19.98 -11.94 15.64
CA ASP A 534 -20.06 -13.22 16.33
C ASP A 534 -20.68 -14.31 15.44
N ARG A 535 -21.65 -13.97 14.58
CA ARG A 535 -22.18 -14.89 13.55
C ARG A 535 -21.09 -15.33 12.57
N GLU A 536 -20.23 -14.40 12.17
CA GLU A 536 -19.09 -14.70 11.31
C GLU A 536 -18.02 -15.56 12.01
N ALA A 537 -17.74 -15.27 13.29
CA ALA A 537 -16.87 -16.09 14.14
C ALA A 537 -17.40 -17.52 14.28
N LEU A 538 -18.71 -17.68 14.47
CA LEU A 538 -19.39 -18.97 14.53
C LEU A 538 -19.27 -19.73 13.22
N ALA A 539 -19.50 -19.08 12.08
CA ALA A 539 -19.34 -19.70 10.76
C ALA A 539 -17.89 -20.17 10.50
N PHE A 540 -16.90 -19.40 10.97
CA PHE A 540 -15.49 -19.79 10.91
C PHE A 540 -15.22 -21.02 11.80
N GLY A 541 -15.69 -21.01 13.05
CA GLY A 541 -15.50 -22.12 13.98
C GLY A 541 -16.27 -23.39 13.60
N ALA A 542 -17.45 -23.27 13.00
CA ALA A 542 -18.23 -24.40 12.50
C ALA A 542 -17.46 -25.23 11.46
N ARG A 543 -16.61 -24.60 10.65
CA ARG A 543 -15.71 -25.32 9.72
C ARG A 543 -14.66 -26.16 10.46
N MET A 544 -14.21 -25.70 11.63
CA MET A 544 -13.24 -26.42 12.46
C MET A 544 -13.85 -27.66 13.14
N ALA A 545 -15.16 -27.68 13.37
CA ALA A 545 -15.88 -28.81 13.98
C ALA A 545 -15.80 -30.09 13.14
N ALA A 546 -15.53 -29.98 11.84
CA ALA A 546 -15.33 -31.14 10.96
C ALA A 546 -13.97 -31.85 11.19
N HIS A 547 -13.03 -31.20 11.89
CA HIS A 547 -11.69 -31.75 12.11
C HIS A 547 -11.74 -32.92 13.12
N PRO A 548 -11.09 -34.06 12.84
CA PRO A 548 -11.19 -35.26 13.67
C PRO A 548 -10.48 -35.17 15.03
N ASN A 549 -9.76 -34.09 15.30
CA ASN A 549 -9.04 -33.88 16.55
C ASN A 549 -9.38 -32.52 17.20
N ILE A 550 -10.52 -31.91 16.87
CA ILE A 550 -10.94 -30.64 17.48
C ILE A 550 -12.21 -30.87 18.30
N ASN A 551 -12.17 -30.43 19.56
CA ASN A 551 -13.34 -30.27 20.41
C ASN A 551 -13.73 -28.79 20.38
N LEU A 552 -14.94 -28.52 19.89
CA LEU A 552 -15.43 -27.16 19.75
C LEU A 552 -16.43 -26.86 20.87
N THR A 553 -16.24 -25.80 21.62
CA THR A 553 -17.18 -25.33 22.64
C THR A 553 -17.73 -23.97 22.23
N LEU A 554 -19.03 -23.89 21.99
CA LEU A 554 -19.74 -22.62 21.79
C LEU A 554 -20.27 -22.14 23.14
N VAL A 555 -19.80 -20.99 23.61
CA VAL A 555 -20.25 -20.35 24.85
C VAL A 555 -21.07 -19.13 24.50
N ARG A 556 -22.39 -19.23 24.67
CA ARG A 556 -23.33 -18.13 24.50
C ARG A 556 -23.51 -17.40 25.83
N LEU A 557 -23.22 -16.12 25.84
CA LEU A 557 -23.42 -15.25 27.00
C LEU A 557 -24.79 -14.58 26.87
N LEU A 558 -25.66 -14.79 27.85
CA LEU A 558 -27.01 -14.22 27.90
C LEU A 558 -27.07 -13.18 29.01
N VAL A 559 -27.73 -12.05 28.76
CA VAL A 559 -27.94 -11.01 29.79
C VAL A 559 -29.24 -11.28 30.53
N ASP A 560 -29.18 -11.36 31.86
CA ASP A 560 -30.38 -11.49 32.68
C ASP A 560 -31.08 -10.13 32.80
N GLY A 561 -32.05 -9.90 31.92
CA GLY A 561 -33.00 -8.79 31.98
C GLY A 561 -32.47 -7.42 31.52
N SER A 562 -32.81 -7.00 30.29
CA SER A 562 -33.36 -5.66 30.02
C SER A 562 -33.85 -5.51 28.57
N ILE A 563 -35.14 -5.21 28.41
CA ILE A 563 -35.70 -4.20 27.50
C ILE A 563 -34.95 -3.99 26.16
N THR A 564 -35.23 -4.81 25.14
CA THR A 564 -34.91 -4.51 23.73
C THR A 564 -36.04 -3.64 23.15
N ASN A 565 -35.95 -2.32 23.32
CA ASN A 565 -36.99 -1.37 22.87
C ASN A 565 -36.82 -0.88 21.41
N THR A 566 -35.81 -1.37 20.69
CA THR A 566 -35.50 -0.94 19.31
C THR A 566 -35.79 -2.05 18.31
N SER A 567 -36.38 -1.71 17.16
CA SER A 567 -36.74 -2.66 16.11
C SER A 567 -35.53 -3.35 15.46
N GLU A 568 -34.36 -2.70 15.48
CA GLU A 568 -33.10 -3.25 14.95
C GLU A 568 -32.58 -4.40 15.84
N ASP A 569 -32.63 -4.24 17.16
CA ASP A 569 -32.19 -5.27 18.12
C ASP A 569 -33.05 -6.54 18.03
N VAL A 570 -34.34 -6.41 17.71
CA VAL A 570 -35.24 -7.56 17.54
C VAL A 570 -34.87 -8.36 16.29
N GLU A 571 -34.52 -7.67 15.21
CA GLU A 571 -34.12 -8.31 13.96
C GLU A 571 -32.73 -8.98 14.09
N GLU A 572 -31.77 -8.31 14.74
CA GLU A 572 -30.47 -8.92 15.02
C GLU A 572 -30.58 -10.16 15.92
N ASN A 573 -31.42 -10.11 16.95
CA ASN A 573 -31.69 -11.27 17.81
C ASN A 573 -32.36 -12.42 17.05
N ARG A 574 -33.26 -12.12 16.10
CA ARG A 574 -33.90 -13.14 15.24
C ARG A 574 -32.85 -13.86 14.40
N LEU A 575 -31.99 -13.09 13.73
CA LEU A 575 -30.89 -13.63 12.92
C LEU A 575 -29.89 -14.43 13.77
N ASP A 576 -29.58 -13.97 14.98
CA ASP A 576 -28.69 -14.71 15.89
C ASP A 576 -29.30 -16.05 16.32
N CYS A 577 -30.60 -16.08 16.63
CA CYS A 577 -31.29 -17.32 16.98
C CYS A 577 -31.37 -18.28 15.80
N GLU A 578 -31.59 -17.78 14.59
CA GLU A 578 -31.61 -18.60 13.36
C GLU A 578 -30.26 -19.29 13.13
N VAL A 579 -29.16 -18.54 13.13
CA VAL A 579 -27.81 -19.10 12.93
C VAL A 579 -27.43 -20.09 14.03
N LEU A 580 -27.81 -19.81 15.29
CA LEU A 580 -27.58 -20.74 16.39
C LEU A 580 -28.40 -22.02 16.25
N SER A 581 -29.64 -21.92 15.76
CA SER A 581 -30.49 -23.08 15.51
C SER A 581 -29.93 -23.96 14.39
N GLU A 582 -29.53 -23.35 13.27
CA GLU A 582 -28.88 -24.07 12.15
C GLU A 582 -27.58 -24.75 12.60
N PHE A 583 -26.78 -24.08 13.42
CA PHE A 583 -25.55 -24.67 13.96
C PHE A 583 -25.84 -25.87 14.88
N ARG A 584 -26.84 -25.78 15.76
CA ARG A 584 -27.22 -26.89 16.64
C ARG A 584 -27.77 -28.07 15.85
N GLU A 585 -28.61 -27.82 14.86
CA GLU A 585 -29.16 -28.87 13.99
C GLU A 585 -28.06 -29.55 13.18
N GLY A 586 -27.16 -28.77 12.58
CA GLY A 586 -26.04 -29.29 11.79
C GLY A 586 -24.99 -30.07 12.61
N MET A 587 -24.91 -29.83 13.93
CA MET A 587 -23.94 -30.46 14.83
C MET A 587 -24.57 -31.47 15.80
N ALA A 588 -25.87 -31.78 15.69
CA ALA A 588 -26.59 -32.64 16.63
C ALA A 588 -25.96 -34.05 16.78
N ASP A 589 -25.38 -34.57 15.71
CA ASP A 589 -24.71 -35.88 15.68
C ASP A 589 -23.20 -35.82 16.07
N ASN A 590 -22.65 -34.62 16.29
CA ASN A 590 -21.22 -34.44 16.55
C ASN A 590 -20.95 -34.28 18.05
N TYR A 591 -20.60 -35.39 18.72
CA TYR A 591 -20.29 -35.43 20.16
C TYR A 591 -19.10 -34.56 20.61
N ARG A 592 -18.35 -33.97 19.67
CA ARG A 592 -17.19 -33.10 19.93
C ARG A 592 -17.56 -31.62 19.96
N VAL A 593 -18.80 -31.30 19.64
CA VAL A 593 -19.34 -29.94 19.74
C VAL A 593 -20.15 -29.83 21.01
N MET A 594 -19.73 -28.93 21.90
CA MET A 594 -20.42 -28.62 23.14
C MET A 594 -21.04 -27.23 23.05
N TYR A 595 -22.27 -27.10 23.53
CA TYR A 595 -23.01 -25.85 23.57
C TYR A 595 -23.31 -25.48 25.03
N ILE A 596 -22.81 -24.31 25.47
CA ILE A 596 -22.96 -23.81 26.84
C ILE A 596 -23.65 -22.44 26.78
N GLU A 597 -24.67 -22.25 27.63
CA GLU A 597 -25.30 -20.96 27.89
C GLU A 597 -24.94 -20.50 29.30
N GLU A 598 -24.34 -19.30 29.40
CA GLU A 598 -23.96 -18.68 30.66
C GLU A 598 -24.75 -17.37 30.82
N LEU A 599 -25.46 -17.25 31.95
CA LEU A 599 -26.21 -16.05 32.31
C LEU A 599 -25.30 -15.06 33.05
N VAL A 600 -25.25 -13.84 32.55
CA VAL A 600 -24.36 -12.77 33.04
C VAL A 600 -25.16 -11.52 33.36
N MET A 601 -24.88 -10.90 34.51
CA MET A 601 -25.55 -9.68 34.96
C MET A 601 -24.87 -8.40 34.45
N ASP A 602 -23.55 -8.40 34.38
CA ASP A 602 -22.71 -7.24 34.07
C ASP A 602 -21.35 -7.66 33.48
N GLY A 603 -20.50 -6.69 33.14
CA GLY A 603 -19.15 -6.99 32.62
C GLY A 603 -18.26 -7.78 33.59
N SER A 604 -18.53 -7.72 34.90
CA SER A 604 -17.81 -8.52 35.89
C SER A 604 -18.14 -10.01 35.79
N GLY A 605 -19.39 -10.35 35.51
CA GLY A 605 -19.80 -11.72 35.21
C GLY A 605 -19.20 -12.24 33.90
N THR A 606 -19.11 -11.40 32.86
CA THR A 606 -18.39 -11.77 31.62
C THR A 606 -16.92 -12.07 31.90
N MET A 607 -16.27 -11.27 32.76
CA MET A 607 -14.90 -11.57 33.19
C MET A 607 -14.78 -12.86 33.97
N ALA A 608 -15.76 -13.19 34.80
CA ALA A 608 -15.76 -14.45 35.54
C ALA A 608 -15.80 -15.65 34.58
N VAL A 609 -16.62 -15.57 33.52
CA VAL A 609 -16.67 -16.61 32.47
C VAL A 609 -15.37 -16.67 31.68
N ILE A 610 -14.81 -15.52 31.26
CA ILE A 610 -13.51 -15.51 30.55
C ILE A 610 -12.39 -16.10 31.42
N ARG A 611 -12.40 -15.83 32.73
CA ARG A 611 -11.45 -16.42 33.68
C ARG A 611 -11.65 -17.91 33.89
N SER A 612 -12.88 -18.43 33.85
CA SER A 612 -13.12 -19.88 33.97
C SER A 612 -12.59 -20.68 32.76
N MET A 613 -12.41 -20.01 31.62
CA MET A 613 -11.80 -20.58 30.41
C MET A 613 -10.27 -20.66 30.44
N GLU A 614 -9.63 -20.12 31.48
CA GLU A 614 -8.17 -20.10 31.62
C GLU A 614 -7.54 -21.48 31.42
N ASN A 615 -6.53 -21.57 30.53
CA ASN A 615 -5.75 -22.78 30.22
C ASN A 615 -6.53 -24.01 29.72
N ASN A 616 -7.85 -23.89 29.49
CA ASN A 616 -8.68 -25.01 29.02
C ASN A 616 -8.77 -25.09 27.50
N TYR A 617 -8.48 -23.98 26.81
CA TYR A 617 -8.61 -23.83 25.36
C TYR A 617 -7.31 -23.35 24.73
N GLU A 618 -6.96 -23.90 23.58
CA GLU A 618 -5.75 -23.52 22.83
C GLU A 618 -6.03 -22.43 21.79
N LEU A 619 -7.30 -22.30 21.37
CA LEU A 619 -7.79 -21.23 20.51
C LEU A 619 -9.12 -20.71 21.04
N VAL A 620 -9.23 -19.39 21.19
CA VAL A 620 -10.47 -18.69 21.53
C VAL A 620 -10.84 -17.77 20.38
N ILE A 621 -12.07 -17.89 19.88
CA ILE A 621 -12.60 -17.11 18.77
C ILE A 621 -13.69 -16.17 19.31
N ALA A 622 -13.62 -14.88 18.96
CA ALA A 622 -14.60 -13.88 19.34
C ALA A 622 -14.85 -12.89 18.20
N GLY A 623 -16.07 -12.34 18.11
CA GLY A 623 -16.35 -11.20 17.24
C GLY A 623 -15.75 -9.90 17.78
N ARG A 624 -15.46 -8.95 16.87
CA ARG A 624 -14.82 -7.66 17.19
C ARG A 624 -15.82 -6.64 17.73
N ASN A 625 -16.87 -6.34 16.97
CA ASN A 625 -17.90 -5.37 17.32
C ASN A 625 -19.07 -6.11 17.93
N GLN A 626 -19.04 -6.20 19.25
CA GLN A 626 -20.20 -6.54 20.04
C GLN A 626 -20.94 -5.25 20.36
N ASP A 627 -22.27 -5.33 20.41
CA ASP A 627 -23.11 -4.16 20.46
C ASP A 627 -22.71 -3.24 21.63
N LYS A 628 -22.35 -1.98 21.30
CA LYS A 628 -21.72 -1.02 22.24
C LYS A 628 -22.62 -0.65 23.41
N ARG A 629 -23.89 -1.04 23.34
CA ARG A 629 -24.93 -0.79 24.33
C ARG A 629 -25.20 -1.98 25.25
N SER A 630 -24.54 -3.12 25.05
CA SER A 630 -24.75 -4.28 25.91
C SER A 630 -24.17 -4.06 27.31
N LEU A 631 -24.99 -4.29 28.34
CA LEU A 631 -24.59 -4.27 29.77
C LEU A 631 -23.41 -5.21 30.07
N VAL A 632 -23.22 -6.21 29.21
CA VAL A 632 -22.13 -7.21 29.18
C VAL A 632 -20.75 -6.59 29.02
N LEU A 633 -20.66 -5.39 28.44
CA LEU A 633 -19.41 -4.69 28.17
C LEU A 633 -19.17 -3.48 29.09
N SER A 634 -20.05 -3.26 30.07
CA SER A 634 -19.92 -2.17 31.04
C SER A 634 -18.64 -2.33 31.88
N GLY A 635 -17.77 -1.31 31.86
CA GLY A 635 -16.51 -1.28 32.61
C GLY A 635 -15.26 -1.74 31.88
N PHE A 636 -15.36 -2.12 30.59
CA PHE A 636 -14.22 -2.67 29.84
C PHE A 636 -13.40 -1.66 29.03
N MET A 637 -13.90 -0.47 28.72
CA MET A 637 -13.21 0.51 27.86
C MET A 637 -13.46 1.97 28.28
N ASP A 638 -12.45 2.83 28.16
CA ASP A 638 -12.63 4.28 28.01
C ASP A 638 -13.27 4.55 26.63
N GLU A 639 -14.37 5.31 26.58
CA GLU A 639 -15.18 5.57 25.38
C GLU A 639 -14.40 6.19 24.18
N ASN A 640 -13.16 6.63 24.39
CA ASN A 640 -12.38 7.41 23.42
C ASN A 640 -11.33 6.65 22.59
N GLU A 641 -11.01 5.38 22.88
CA GLU A 641 -10.04 4.61 22.07
C GLU A 641 -10.68 3.37 21.41
N GLN A 642 -10.94 3.45 20.11
CA GLN A 642 -11.32 2.28 19.31
C GLN A 642 -10.14 1.32 19.17
N SER A 643 -10.11 0.27 20.00
CA SER A 643 -9.14 -0.83 19.87
C SER A 643 -9.32 -1.60 18.54
N GLU A 644 -8.21 -2.11 18.02
CA GLU A 644 -8.17 -3.03 16.88
C GLU A 644 -8.88 -4.36 17.17
N LEU A 645 -8.87 -4.82 18.43
CA LEU A 645 -9.40 -6.12 18.83
C LEU A 645 -10.83 -6.06 19.39
N GLY A 646 -11.38 -4.87 19.61
CA GLY A 646 -12.66 -4.72 20.32
C GLY A 646 -12.53 -4.96 21.82
N ALA A 647 -13.62 -4.81 22.57
CA ALA A 647 -13.59 -4.87 24.03
C ALA A 647 -13.15 -6.26 24.54
N ILE A 648 -13.79 -7.34 24.08
CA ILE A 648 -13.43 -8.71 24.48
C ILE A 648 -12.06 -9.12 23.94
N GLY A 649 -11.75 -8.79 22.69
CA GLY A 649 -10.45 -9.12 22.12
C GLY A 649 -9.29 -8.45 22.87
N GLU A 650 -9.45 -7.21 23.33
CA GLU A 650 -8.43 -6.51 24.13
C GLU A 650 -8.26 -7.16 25.51
N VAL A 651 -9.37 -7.51 26.17
CA VAL A 651 -9.36 -8.24 27.45
C VAL A 651 -8.64 -9.57 27.31
N LEU A 652 -8.95 -10.36 26.27
CA LEU A 652 -8.30 -11.63 26.01
C LEU A 652 -6.81 -11.45 25.68
N ALA A 653 -6.45 -10.40 24.94
CA ALA A 653 -5.06 -10.11 24.57
C ALA A 653 -4.19 -9.58 25.74
N THR A 654 -4.82 -8.89 26.70
CA THR A 654 -4.16 -8.31 27.88
C THR A 654 -4.17 -9.24 29.09
N ALA A 655 -5.09 -10.21 29.14
CA ALA A 655 -5.16 -11.22 30.19
C ALA A 655 -3.86 -12.04 30.29
N ASP A 656 -3.11 -11.84 31.38
CA ASP A 656 -1.89 -12.61 31.69
C ASP A 656 -2.18 -14.11 31.88
N PHE A 657 -3.43 -14.45 32.25
CA PHE A 657 -3.88 -15.82 32.48
C PHE A 657 -4.13 -16.62 31.18
N MET A 658 -4.34 -15.96 30.05
CA MET A 658 -4.50 -16.60 28.74
C MET A 658 -3.17 -16.88 28.04
N GLY A 659 -2.04 -16.85 28.77
CA GLY A 659 -0.68 -16.80 28.22
C GLY A 659 -0.26 -17.92 27.24
N LYS A 660 -1.03 -19.00 27.11
CA LYS A 660 -0.80 -20.11 26.16
C LYS A 660 -1.83 -20.18 25.02
N SER A 661 -2.97 -19.51 25.16
CA SER A 661 -4.10 -19.59 24.23
C SER A 661 -3.90 -18.62 23.07
N ARG A 662 -4.18 -19.05 21.84
CA ARG A 662 -4.27 -18.17 20.67
C ARG A 662 -5.64 -17.51 20.66
N ILE A 663 -5.72 -16.25 20.26
CA ILE A 663 -7.00 -15.55 20.16
C ILE A 663 -7.20 -15.12 18.72
N LEU A 664 -8.39 -15.40 18.20
CA LEU A 664 -8.82 -14.98 16.87
C LEU A 664 -9.99 -14.02 17.02
N VAL A 665 -9.78 -12.77 16.65
CA VAL A 665 -10.84 -11.76 16.63
C VAL A 665 -11.35 -11.62 15.21
N VAL A 666 -12.65 -11.81 15.00
CA VAL A 666 -13.28 -11.80 13.67
C VAL A 666 -14.17 -10.58 13.52
N GLN A 667 -14.08 -9.91 12.37
CA GLN A 667 -14.97 -8.83 11.97
C GLN A 667 -15.65 -9.21 10.66
N GLN A 668 -16.97 -9.19 10.64
CA GLN A 668 -17.77 -9.43 9.46
C GLN A 668 -17.74 -8.21 8.52
N HIS A 669 -17.80 -8.46 7.21
CA HIS A 669 -17.93 -7.40 6.23
C HIS A 669 -19.36 -6.87 6.16
N THR A 670 -19.56 -5.62 6.58
CA THR A 670 -20.88 -4.94 6.63
C THR A 670 -21.07 -3.87 5.55
N LYS A 671 -20.05 -3.55 4.73
CA LYS A 671 -20.07 -2.42 3.78
C LYS A 671 -20.48 -2.84 2.37
N VAL A 672 -21.77 -3.01 2.13
CA VAL A 672 -22.33 -3.30 0.80
C VAL A 672 -23.07 -2.08 0.25
N VAL A 673 -22.84 -1.75 -1.02
CA VAL A 673 -23.45 -0.58 -1.69
C VAL A 673 -24.98 -0.66 -1.80
N ASN A 674 -25.56 -1.86 -1.64
CA ASN A 674 -26.96 -2.17 -1.90
C ASN A 674 -27.72 -2.73 -0.67
N ASP A 675 -27.19 -2.60 0.55
CA ASP A 675 -27.82 -3.20 1.74
C ASP A 675 -29.29 -2.76 1.92
N ASP A 676 -29.62 -1.52 1.55
CA ASP A 676 -30.99 -1.01 1.57
C ASP A 676 -31.92 -1.71 0.56
N ASN A 677 -31.40 -2.22 -0.57
CA ASN A 677 -32.19 -2.84 -1.64
C ASN A 677 -32.26 -4.38 -1.55
N GLU A 678 -31.24 -5.06 -1.01
CA GLU A 678 -31.30 -6.52 -0.79
C GLU A 678 -32.24 -6.87 0.37
N ASN A 679 -32.24 -6.11 1.46
CA ASN A 679 -33.22 -6.27 2.55
C ASN A 679 -34.67 -6.06 2.07
N HIS A 680 -34.88 -5.15 1.12
CA HIS A 680 -36.19 -4.98 0.48
C HIS A 680 -36.55 -6.17 -0.43
N ARG A 681 -35.60 -6.73 -1.19
CA ARG A 681 -35.85 -7.88 -2.08
C ARG A 681 -36.05 -9.19 -1.34
N GLU A 682 -35.37 -9.42 -0.22
CA GLU A 682 -35.62 -10.57 0.65
C GLU A 682 -36.97 -10.45 1.36
N LYS A 683 -37.34 -9.26 1.86
CA LYS A 683 -38.71 -8.97 2.35
C LYS A 683 -39.79 -9.24 1.29
N PHE A 684 -39.55 -8.86 0.03
CA PHE A 684 -40.48 -9.16 -1.07
C PHE A 684 -40.54 -10.66 -1.41
N ARG A 685 -39.45 -11.42 -1.22
CA ARG A 685 -39.42 -12.87 -1.46
C ARG A 685 -40.10 -13.66 -0.36
N GLU A 686 -39.89 -13.28 0.90
CA GLU A 686 -40.59 -13.88 2.05
C GLU A 686 -42.09 -13.55 2.01
N GLN A 687 -42.47 -12.31 1.68
CA GLN A 687 -43.88 -11.94 1.52
C GLN A 687 -44.55 -12.64 0.32
N SER A 688 -43.85 -12.84 -0.80
CA SER A 688 -44.40 -13.56 -1.95
C SER A 688 -44.59 -15.06 -1.67
N MET A 689 -43.68 -15.70 -0.93
CA MET A 689 -43.85 -17.12 -0.54
C MET A 689 -45.01 -17.30 0.44
N THR A 690 -45.22 -16.37 1.38
CA THR A 690 -46.38 -16.46 2.30
C THR A 690 -47.73 -16.17 1.64
N ILE A 691 -47.78 -15.48 0.49
CA ILE A 691 -49.04 -15.23 -0.23
C ILE A 691 -49.43 -16.45 -1.08
N ASP A 692 -48.46 -17.08 -1.74
CA ASP A 692 -48.71 -18.29 -2.54
C ASP A 692 -49.16 -19.48 -1.64
N ASP A 693 -48.61 -19.61 -0.43
CA ASP A 693 -49.02 -20.64 0.54
C ASP A 693 -50.44 -20.40 1.13
N VAL A 694 -50.93 -19.15 1.12
CA VAL A 694 -52.29 -18.80 1.58
C VAL A 694 -53.31 -18.95 0.46
N GLU A 695 -52.93 -18.75 -0.81
CA GLU A 695 -53.80 -19.06 -1.96
C GLU A 695 -53.99 -20.57 -2.15
N ASP A 696 -52.95 -21.39 -1.94
CA ASP A 696 -53.07 -22.86 -2.06
C ASP A 696 -53.94 -23.48 -0.96
N LEU A 697 -54.01 -22.88 0.24
CA LEU A 697 -54.93 -23.30 1.31
C LEU A 697 -56.39 -22.86 1.11
N GLN A 698 -56.65 -21.84 0.30
CA GLN A 698 -58.02 -21.39 -0.04
C GLN A 698 -58.62 -22.19 -1.20
N ILE A 699 -57.80 -22.70 -2.13
CA ILE A 699 -58.26 -23.49 -3.29
C ILE A 699 -58.61 -24.94 -2.90
N GLN A 700 -58.08 -25.48 -1.80
CA GLN A 700 -58.47 -26.80 -1.28
C GLN A 700 -59.76 -26.81 -0.43
N ARG A 701 -60.42 -25.67 -0.21
CA ARG A 701 -61.68 -25.56 0.56
C ARG A 701 -62.90 -25.06 -0.25
N ARG A 702 -62.85 -25.13 -1.58
CA ARG A 702 -64.04 -24.90 -2.44
C ARG A 702 -64.44 -26.12 -3.24
#